data_AF-A0A935MQI4-F1
#
_entry.id   AF-A0A935MQI4-F1
#
_cell.length_a   1.000
_cell.length_b   1.000
_cell.length_c   1.000
_cell.angle_alpha   90.00
_cell.angle_beta   90.00
_cell.angle_gamma   90.00
#
_symmetry.space_group_name_H-M   'P 1'
#
loop_
_entity.id
_entity.type
_entity.pdbx_description
1 polymer ?
#
loop_
_entity_poly.entity_id
_entity_poly.type
_entity_poly.pdbx_seq_one_letter_code
_entity_poly.pdbx_strand_id
1 'polypeptide(L)'
;MHQHNLDRVQFYSKEDGAGGHYLSKGEQILRAEPKQNYTDINEVLELYHIKKYIDNECYLRNWTQQEIDNFKQKATAYGRIVGQFFSNINDSNIVELFEQTQHGYIHSFWEIVSNQNVFKQISKPNFSNILAKEPHLIHDILTHKGLVDYYNTELKNFLLNYSQAAEILLSYYETKDEFQKNQTFIPKSLTIVDKENIISNYLDSTDTNLNYIGLIENVRNKNDFKISDKTRLKAKRLHKSETEKFFTDNSGMTYGVSISFPANASKIKDGHIDDKLVAHYTYSLDFIKKNNNPYILFQNFKYLFEFIDNQNRINLVSRKSQMGLFERIMGVHSQNEYRIGTGFSLSEMTSQGQIFSYNKIVSELNTSIEDILHFAFTIAFQERYGFADNARFLIPSATNSYFEKVRLLAPEFESILKQYKLFVEEGNIDFELLQISSSPTSIKDIPSLNRNKYIYFNTDNKEMIGCSNLFFSDQTLLAYVEPFKEEKYHTFFDLIVNEQVSFNNYEEHQRPQLKYLLDKGFINVDNNGFIQITNTERLFVFKDLHDNEFASFYRYPLEFQKEVLQMASENIVLFESSLFSKIEQSYFNYFLNKSEFTNGLDLRNSYLHGTQANPDELQKHQYAYFTYLKLLILTMLKIDDDLQISIAIKNGTERANG
;
A
#
# COMPACT_ATOMS: atom_id res chain seq x y z
N MET A 1 23.34 -29.34 14.08
CA MET A 1 22.82 -28.02 14.53
C MET A 1 24.01 -27.18 14.92
N HIS A 2 24.24 -26.09 14.20
CA HIS A 2 25.40 -25.22 14.39
C HIS A 2 25.41 -24.60 15.79
N GLN A 3 26.59 -24.47 16.38
CA GLN A 3 26.75 -23.77 17.66
C GLN A 3 26.56 -22.26 17.46
N HIS A 4 26.08 -21.57 18.50
CA HIS A 4 25.98 -20.12 18.52
C HIS A 4 26.85 -19.57 19.66
N ASN A 5 27.72 -18.61 19.35
CA ASN A 5 28.59 -17.97 20.32
C ASN A 5 28.36 -16.45 20.28
N LEU A 6 27.75 -15.92 21.35
CA LEU A 6 27.41 -14.50 21.48
C LEU A 6 28.64 -13.61 21.73
N ASP A 7 29.79 -14.17 22.08
CA ASP A 7 31.01 -13.42 22.40
C ASP A 7 31.81 -13.04 21.15
N ARG A 8 31.50 -13.63 19.99
CA ARG A 8 32.19 -13.33 18.74
C ARG A 8 31.56 -12.14 17.99
N VAL A 9 32.38 -11.46 17.18
CA VAL A 9 31.96 -10.28 16.42
C VAL A 9 31.07 -10.65 15.24
N GLN A 10 29.82 -10.19 15.25
CA GLN A 10 28.89 -10.32 14.12
C GLN A 10 28.54 -8.94 13.57
N PHE A 11 28.42 -8.85 12.24
CA PHE A 11 27.97 -7.68 11.49
C PHE A 11 26.62 -8.03 10.88
N TYR A 12 25.56 -7.28 11.20
CA TYR A 12 24.25 -7.45 10.56
C TYR A 12 24.05 -6.37 9.49
N SER A 13 24.19 -5.09 9.85
CA SER A 13 24.20 -3.96 8.90
C SER A 13 24.90 -2.73 9.48
N LYS A 14 25.10 -1.68 8.68
CA LYS A 14 25.62 -0.40 9.19
C LYS A 14 24.58 0.40 10.00
N GLU A 15 23.31 0.01 9.91
CA GLU A 15 22.15 0.64 10.54
C GLU A 15 21.61 -0.14 11.75
N ASP A 16 22.14 -1.33 12.05
CA ASP A 16 21.56 -2.30 13.00
C ASP A 16 21.61 -1.88 14.49
N GLY A 17 22.18 -0.72 14.81
CA GLY A 17 22.34 -0.20 16.18
C GLY A 17 23.28 -1.02 17.07
N ALA A 18 23.66 -2.23 16.66
CA ALA A 18 24.50 -3.17 17.39
C ALA A 18 26.00 -2.94 17.14
N GLY A 19 26.35 -2.15 16.12
CA GLY A 19 27.73 -1.86 15.73
C GLY A 19 28.65 -1.43 16.88
N GLY A 20 28.20 -0.57 17.80
CA GLY A 20 29.02 -0.17 18.96
C GLY A 20 29.38 -1.32 19.90
N HIS A 21 28.43 -2.24 20.16
CA HIS A 21 28.66 -3.40 21.01
C HIS A 21 29.65 -4.38 20.38
N TYR A 22 29.45 -4.71 19.10
CA TYR A 22 30.31 -5.67 18.39
C TYR A 22 31.68 -5.11 18.05
N LEU A 23 31.79 -3.81 17.72
CA LEU A 23 33.09 -3.16 17.55
C LEU A 23 33.90 -3.13 18.84
N SER A 24 33.25 -2.99 20.01
CA SER A 24 33.96 -3.04 21.30
C SER A 24 34.60 -4.42 21.56
N LYS A 25 33.92 -5.50 21.16
CA LYS A 25 34.50 -6.86 21.16
C LYS A 25 35.64 -6.98 20.14
N GLY A 26 35.40 -6.50 18.91
CA GLY A 26 36.36 -6.53 17.81
C GLY A 26 37.62 -5.69 18.03
N GLU A 27 37.55 -4.67 18.89
CA GLU A 27 38.69 -3.83 19.26
C GLU A 27 39.85 -4.65 19.85
N GLN A 28 39.57 -5.66 20.67
CA GLN A 28 40.60 -6.54 21.23
C GLN A 28 41.36 -7.28 20.12
N ILE A 29 40.64 -7.74 19.09
CA ILE A 29 41.20 -8.44 17.92
C ILE A 29 41.99 -7.47 17.04
N LEU A 30 41.47 -6.25 16.82
CA LEU A 30 42.14 -5.19 16.06
C LEU A 30 43.44 -4.71 16.72
N ARG A 31 43.49 -4.67 18.06
CA ARG A 31 44.70 -4.30 18.81
C ARG A 31 45.75 -5.41 18.83
N ALA A 32 45.34 -6.67 18.75
CA ALA A 32 46.24 -7.82 18.65
C ALA A 32 46.92 -7.94 17.27
N GLU A 33 48.07 -8.61 17.21
CA GLU A 33 48.70 -8.97 15.93
C GLU A 33 48.01 -10.19 15.30
N PRO A 34 47.82 -10.20 13.96
CA PRO A 34 47.24 -11.36 13.28
C PRO A 34 48.06 -12.63 13.53
N LYS A 35 47.39 -13.77 13.67
CA LYS A 35 48.07 -15.07 13.82
C LYS A 35 48.80 -15.42 12.53
N GLN A 36 49.89 -16.19 12.63
CA GLN A 36 50.62 -16.68 11.46
C GLN A 36 49.77 -17.64 10.61
N ASN A 37 48.95 -18.48 11.26
CA ASN A 37 48.06 -19.44 10.61
C ASN A 37 46.71 -19.48 11.32
N TYR A 38 45.63 -19.55 10.54
CA TYR A 38 44.26 -19.74 11.02
C TYR A 38 43.74 -21.10 10.55
N THR A 39 43.27 -21.93 11.48
CA THR A 39 42.69 -23.25 11.19
C THR A 39 41.20 -23.34 11.56
N ASP A 40 40.72 -22.50 12.48
CA ASP A 40 39.30 -22.40 12.84
C ASP A 40 38.58 -21.45 11.89
N ILE A 41 37.59 -21.97 11.17
CA ILE A 41 36.77 -21.20 10.24
C ILE A 41 36.04 -20.03 10.92
N ASN A 42 35.65 -20.18 12.19
CA ASN A 42 34.92 -19.14 12.90
C ASN A 42 35.82 -17.95 13.25
N GLU A 43 37.12 -18.18 13.52
CA GLU A 43 38.07 -17.08 13.67
C GLU A 43 38.25 -16.31 12.36
N VAL A 44 38.29 -17.02 11.24
CA VAL A 44 38.40 -16.40 9.90
C VAL A 44 37.16 -15.59 9.56
N LEU A 45 35.97 -16.12 9.82
CA LEU A 45 34.71 -15.41 9.60
C LEU A 45 34.57 -14.19 10.52
N GLU A 46 35.02 -14.28 11.77
CA GLU A 46 35.06 -13.15 12.70
C GLU A 46 35.93 -11.99 12.18
N LEU A 47 37.10 -12.30 11.60
CA LEU A 47 37.93 -11.29 10.92
C LEU A 47 37.21 -10.62 9.75
N TYR A 48 36.41 -11.39 9.00
CA TYR A 48 35.61 -10.87 7.90
C TYR A 48 34.49 -9.92 8.39
N HIS A 49 33.81 -10.25 9.50
CA HIS A 49 32.81 -9.38 10.11
C HIS A 49 33.41 -8.08 10.66
N ILE A 50 34.58 -8.13 11.31
CA ILE A 50 35.32 -6.93 11.72
C ILE A 50 35.66 -6.07 10.51
N LYS A 51 36.16 -6.69 9.43
CA LYS A 51 36.46 -5.99 8.17
C LYS A 51 35.23 -5.26 7.64
N LYS A 52 34.05 -5.90 7.64
CA LYS A 52 32.79 -5.29 7.17
C LYS A 52 32.45 -4.00 7.92
N TYR A 53 32.61 -3.95 9.25
CA TYR A 53 32.41 -2.70 10.00
C TYR A 53 33.37 -1.59 9.55
N ILE A 54 34.66 -1.90 9.43
CA ILE A 54 35.68 -0.92 9.05
C ILE A 54 35.49 -0.40 7.61
N ASP A 55 35.14 -1.29 6.69
CA ASP A 55 34.84 -0.95 5.28
C ASP A 55 33.59 -0.06 5.15
N ASN A 56 32.60 -0.22 6.04
CA ASN A 56 31.38 0.61 6.09
C ASN A 56 31.55 1.88 6.94
N GLU A 57 32.78 2.25 7.27
CA GLU A 57 33.13 3.44 8.05
C GLU A 57 32.47 3.50 9.44
N CYS A 58 32.20 2.33 10.04
CA CYS A 58 31.70 2.24 11.40
C CYS A 58 32.88 2.25 12.39
N TYR A 59 32.92 3.26 13.27
CA TYR A 59 33.99 3.45 14.25
C TYR A 59 33.44 3.69 15.65
N LEU A 60 34.16 3.24 16.67
CA LEU A 60 33.87 3.63 18.05
C LEU A 60 34.27 5.08 18.28
N ARG A 61 33.45 5.82 19.04
CA ARG A 61 33.66 7.24 19.32
C ARG A 61 34.95 7.55 20.08
N ASN A 62 35.48 6.56 20.80
CA ASN A 62 36.73 6.68 21.58
C ASN A 62 37.99 6.41 20.75
N TRP A 63 37.87 6.00 19.47
CA TRP A 63 39.02 5.77 18.60
C TRP A 63 39.57 7.08 18.04
N THR A 64 40.88 7.22 18.09
CA THR A 64 41.60 8.32 17.46
C THR A 64 41.74 8.11 15.94
N GLN A 65 41.94 9.18 15.18
CA GLN A 65 42.15 9.07 13.72
C GLN A 65 43.33 8.14 13.37
N GLN A 66 44.41 8.18 14.16
CA GLN A 66 45.57 7.33 13.98
C GLN A 66 45.24 5.83 14.20
N GLU A 67 44.39 5.53 15.19
CA GLU A 67 43.90 4.16 15.42
C GLU A 67 43.01 3.68 14.28
N ILE A 68 42.10 4.54 13.81
CA ILE A 68 41.22 4.23 12.66
C ILE A 68 42.06 3.91 11.43
N ASP A 69 43.08 4.71 11.12
CA ASP A 69 43.95 4.49 9.96
C ASP A 69 44.74 3.18 10.08
N ASN A 70 45.23 2.84 11.28
CA ASN A 70 45.88 1.56 11.55
C ASN A 70 44.91 0.37 11.40
N PHE A 71 43.70 0.49 11.94
CA PHE A 71 42.67 -0.55 11.84
C PHE A 71 42.20 -0.76 10.39
N LYS A 72 42.15 0.27 9.56
CA LYS A 72 41.92 0.14 8.10
C LYS A 72 43.00 -0.71 7.42
N GLN A 73 44.27 -0.53 7.79
CA GLN A 73 45.35 -1.37 7.26
C GLN A 73 45.23 -2.82 7.72
N LYS A 74 44.91 -3.07 8.99
CA LYS A 74 44.65 -4.43 9.52
C LYS A 74 43.45 -5.09 8.84
N ALA A 75 42.33 -4.38 8.67
CA ALA A 75 41.16 -4.87 7.96
C ALA A 75 41.48 -5.30 6.52
N THR A 76 42.39 -4.59 5.84
CA THR A 76 42.89 -4.99 4.53
C THR A 76 43.68 -6.31 4.59
N ALA A 77 44.53 -6.49 5.61
CA ALA A 77 45.26 -7.74 5.84
C ALA A 77 44.30 -8.91 6.17
N TYR A 78 43.27 -8.67 6.97
CA TYR A 78 42.21 -9.66 7.26
C TYR A 78 41.54 -10.15 5.99
N GLY A 79 41.25 -9.27 5.04
CA GLY A 79 40.71 -9.66 3.73
C GLY A 79 41.61 -10.67 2.98
N ARG A 80 42.94 -10.51 3.06
CA ARG A 80 43.89 -11.46 2.45
C ARG A 80 43.89 -12.81 3.17
N ILE A 81 43.85 -12.80 4.50
CA ILE A 81 43.78 -14.02 5.33
C ILE A 81 42.51 -14.81 4.99
N VAL A 82 41.37 -14.13 4.97
CA VAL A 82 40.08 -14.73 4.59
C VAL A 82 40.14 -15.33 3.20
N GLY A 83 40.66 -14.59 2.21
CA GLY A 83 40.81 -15.10 0.84
C GLY A 83 41.73 -16.31 0.73
N GLN A 84 42.87 -16.31 1.42
CA GLN A 84 43.78 -17.45 1.43
C GLN A 84 43.15 -18.68 2.07
N PHE A 85 42.47 -18.53 3.21
CA PHE A 85 41.79 -19.65 3.87
C PHE A 85 40.72 -20.26 2.98
N PHE A 86 39.82 -19.43 2.42
CA PHE A 86 38.72 -19.89 1.57
C PHE A 86 39.22 -20.48 0.24
N SER A 87 40.37 -20.05 -0.26
CA SER A 87 40.98 -20.64 -1.48
C SER A 87 41.38 -22.11 -1.32
N ASN A 88 41.60 -22.58 -0.08
CA ASN A 88 41.95 -23.97 0.24
C ASN A 88 40.71 -24.87 0.47
N ILE A 89 39.50 -24.29 0.47
CA ILE A 89 38.26 -25.04 0.59
C ILE A 89 37.98 -25.76 -0.72
N ASN A 90 37.76 -27.07 -0.64
CA ASN A 90 37.53 -27.95 -1.77
C ASN A 90 36.58 -29.09 -1.38
N ASP A 91 36.32 -29.98 -2.34
CA ASP A 91 35.36 -31.06 -2.17
C ASP A 91 35.66 -32.02 -1.00
N SER A 92 36.92 -32.16 -0.58
CA SER A 92 37.28 -33.09 0.50
C SER A 92 37.06 -32.54 1.92
N ASN A 93 37.02 -31.22 2.10
CA ASN A 93 36.93 -30.58 3.43
C ASN A 93 35.68 -29.71 3.65
N ILE A 94 34.94 -29.40 2.59
CA ILE A 94 33.79 -28.48 2.64
C ILE A 94 32.73 -28.88 3.67
N VAL A 95 32.37 -30.17 3.73
CA VAL A 95 31.29 -30.64 4.62
C VAL A 95 31.68 -30.46 6.08
N GLU A 96 32.89 -30.86 6.45
CA GLU A 96 33.39 -30.73 7.83
C GLU A 96 33.52 -29.26 8.24
N LEU A 97 34.12 -28.42 7.38
CA LEU A 97 34.28 -26.99 7.65
C LEU A 97 32.94 -26.28 7.79
N PHE A 98 31.98 -26.62 6.92
CA PHE A 98 30.64 -26.07 7.02
C PHE A 98 29.98 -26.48 8.35
N GLU A 99 29.98 -27.76 8.72
CA GLU A 99 29.41 -28.27 9.98
C GLU A 99 30.02 -27.59 11.23
N GLN A 100 31.30 -27.18 11.17
CA GLN A 100 31.97 -26.43 12.24
C GLN A 100 31.63 -24.94 12.29
N THR A 101 31.04 -24.39 11.22
CA THR A 101 30.67 -22.97 11.14
C THR A 101 29.60 -22.65 12.18
N GLN A 102 29.69 -21.49 12.82
CA GLN A 102 28.69 -21.05 13.78
C GLN A 102 27.47 -20.46 13.08
N HIS A 103 26.30 -20.58 13.72
CA HIS A 103 25.03 -20.16 13.13
C HIS A 103 25.04 -18.69 12.65
N GLY A 104 25.67 -17.79 13.42
CA GLY A 104 25.78 -16.36 13.07
C GLY A 104 26.60 -16.07 11.81
N TYR A 105 27.40 -17.02 11.34
CA TYR A 105 28.31 -16.84 10.21
C TYR A 105 27.95 -17.64 8.96
N ILE A 106 26.84 -18.39 8.98
CA ILE A 106 26.37 -19.19 7.82
C ILE A 106 26.18 -18.30 6.58
N HIS A 107 25.53 -17.14 6.75
CA HIS A 107 25.32 -16.20 5.66
C HIS A 107 26.65 -15.71 5.07
N SER A 108 27.57 -15.26 5.93
CA SER A 108 28.90 -14.80 5.50
C SER A 108 29.75 -15.90 4.86
N PHE A 109 29.61 -17.15 5.31
CA PHE A 109 30.27 -18.29 4.70
C PHE A 109 29.89 -18.41 3.22
N TRP A 110 28.59 -18.45 2.92
CA TRP A 110 28.10 -18.58 1.54
C TRP A 110 28.35 -17.32 0.71
N GLU A 111 28.30 -16.14 1.33
CA GLU A 111 28.68 -14.88 0.71
C GLU A 111 30.14 -14.92 0.22
N ILE A 112 31.09 -15.37 1.05
CA ILE A 112 32.50 -15.47 0.66
C ILE A 112 32.69 -16.56 -0.40
N VAL A 113 32.07 -17.74 -0.22
CA VAL A 113 32.12 -18.84 -1.20
C VAL A 113 31.65 -18.36 -2.57
N SER A 114 30.59 -17.54 -2.62
CA SER A 114 30.08 -16.95 -3.85
C SER A 114 31.03 -15.90 -4.42
N ASN A 115 31.37 -14.88 -3.62
CA ASN A 115 32.16 -13.73 -4.06
C ASN A 115 33.56 -14.13 -4.56
N GLN A 116 34.16 -15.17 -3.98
CA GLN A 116 35.47 -15.67 -4.36
C GLN A 116 35.43 -16.84 -5.36
N ASN A 117 34.24 -17.21 -5.87
CA ASN A 117 34.05 -18.35 -6.78
C ASN A 117 34.54 -19.71 -6.25
N VAL A 118 34.63 -19.88 -4.93
CA VAL A 118 35.07 -21.14 -4.28
C VAL A 118 34.14 -22.29 -4.62
N PHE A 119 32.86 -22.00 -4.87
CA PHE A 119 31.87 -22.98 -5.31
C PHE A 119 32.29 -23.82 -6.54
N LYS A 120 33.18 -23.30 -7.40
CA LYS A 120 33.70 -24.06 -8.54
C LYS A 120 34.54 -25.27 -8.12
N GLN A 121 35.06 -25.27 -6.90
CA GLN A 121 35.84 -26.36 -6.30
C GLN A 121 35.00 -27.34 -5.48
N ILE A 122 33.71 -27.07 -5.32
CA ILE A 122 32.76 -27.88 -4.55
C ILE A 122 31.88 -28.65 -5.52
N SER A 123 31.88 -29.97 -5.42
CA SER A 123 31.10 -30.84 -6.31
C SER A 123 29.60 -30.70 -6.07
N LYS A 124 28.83 -30.96 -7.14
CA LYS A 124 27.36 -30.98 -7.11
C LYS A 124 26.80 -31.96 -6.05
N PRO A 125 27.34 -33.19 -5.88
CA PRO A 125 26.90 -34.10 -4.81
C PRO A 125 27.09 -33.53 -3.40
N ASN A 126 28.26 -32.95 -3.10
CA ASN A 126 28.52 -32.40 -1.77
C ASN A 126 27.65 -31.18 -1.48
N PHE A 127 27.48 -30.28 -2.45
CA PHE A 127 26.53 -29.17 -2.34
C PHE A 127 25.11 -29.68 -2.04
N SER A 128 24.64 -30.68 -2.80
CA SER A 128 23.30 -31.26 -2.61
C SER A 128 23.15 -31.93 -1.23
N ASN A 129 24.20 -32.58 -0.73
CA ASN A 129 24.22 -33.20 0.60
C ASN A 129 24.11 -32.15 1.72
N ILE A 130 24.85 -31.04 1.63
CA ILE A 130 24.75 -29.93 2.59
C ILE A 130 23.33 -29.37 2.60
N LEU A 131 22.77 -29.08 1.42
CA LEU A 131 21.43 -28.53 1.29
C LEU A 131 20.33 -29.50 1.77
N ALA A 132 20.52 -30.82 1.58
CA ALA A 132 19.59 -31.83 2.07
C ALA A 132 19.62 -31.97 3.61
N LYS A 133 20.79 -31.83 4.23
CA LYS A 133 20.92 -31.81 5.70
C LYS A 133 20.33 -30.54 6.31
N GLU A 134 20.47 -29.41 5.62
CA GLU A 134 20.02 -28.11 6.10
C GLU A 134 19.18 -27.36 5.05
N PRO A 135 17.90 -27.74 4.85
CA PRO A 135 17.05 -27.20 3.79
C PRO A 135 16.86 -25.67 3.83
N HIS A 136 16.85 -25.09 5.04
CA HIS A 136 16.64 -23.65 5.26
C HIS A 136 17.73 -22.77 4.61
N LEU A 137 18.92 -23.31 4.33
CA LEU A 137 20.00 -22.62 3.62
C LEU A 137 19.58 -22.12 2.24
N ILE A 138 18.53 -22.72 1.64
CA ILE A 138 18.02 -22.30 0.34
C ILE A 138 17.73 -20.79 0.29
N HIS A 139 17.25 -20.19 1.38
CA HIS A 139 16.95 -18.76 1.43
C HIS A 139 18.20 -17.90 1.24
N ASP A 140 19.32 -18.28 1.85
CA ASP A 140 20.60 -17.58 1.68
C ASP A 140 21.22 -17.89 0.31
N ILE A 141 21.23 -19.16 -0.10
CA ILE A 141 21.82 -19.60 -1.37
C ILE A 141 21.20 -18.86 -2.57
N LEU A 142 19.88 -18.70 -2.57
CA LEU A 142 19.17 -18.02 -3.66
C LEU A 142 19.50 -16.52 -3.73
N THR A 143 20.14 -15.91 -2.72
CA THR A 143 20.62 -14.52 -2.82
C THR A 143 21.91 -14.38 -3.63
N HIS A 144 22.55 -15.49 -4.00
CA HIS A 144 23.86 -15.53 -4.64
C HIS A 144 23.78 -16.05 -6.08
N LYS A 145 23.71 -15.13 -7.05
CA LYS A 145 23.59 -15.47 -8.48
C LYS A 145 24.62 -16.49 -8.98
N GLY A 146 25.88 -16.37 -8.55
CA GLY A 146 26.95 -17.29 -8.96
C GLY A 146 26.70 -18.74 -8.53
N LEU A 147 26.17 -18.94 -7.31
CA LEU A 147 25.78 -20.25 -6.80
C LEU A 147 24.58 -20.79 -7.58
N VAL A 148 23.58 -19.95 -7.81
CA VAL A 148 22.34 -20.33 -8.51
C VAL A 148 22.61 -20.74 -9.95
N ASP A 149 23.43 -19.99 -10.68
CA ASP A 149 23.78 -20.31 -12.07
C ASP A 149 24.64 -21.60 -12.15
N TYR A 150 25.56 -21.85 -11.21
CA TYR A 150 26.43 -23.03 -11.23
C TYR A 150 25.72 -24.33 -10.81
N TYR A 151 24.91 -24.28 -9.74
CA TYR A 151 24.15 -25.42 -9.21
C TYR A 151 22.70 -25.46 -9.72
N ASN A 152 22.46 -24.92 -10.91
CA ASN A 152 21.12 -24.73 -11.49
C ASN A 152 20.25 -26.00 -11.46
N THR A 153 20.81 -27.16 -11.82
CA THR A 153 20.07 -28.44 -11.86
C THR A 153 19.82 -29.00 -10.46
N GLU A 154 20.81 -28.89 -9.57
CA GLU A 154 20.73 -29.36 -8.19
C GLU A 154 19.66 -28.59 -7.42
N LEU A 155 19.65 -27.25 -7.58
CA LEU A 155 18.65 -26.37 -6.98
C LEU A 155 17.25 -26.62 -7.53
N LYS A 156 17.12 -26.87 -8.85
CA LYS A 156 15.82 -27.30 -9.42
C LYS A 156 15.31 -28.57 -8.74
N ASN A 157 16.14 -29.60 -8.67
CA ASN A 157 15.75 -30.89 -8.09
C ASN A 157 15.37 -30.75 -6.61
N PHE A 158 16.09 -29.90 -5.87
CA PHE A 158 15.75 -29.57 -4.49
C PHE A 158 14.39 -28.85 -4.39
N LEU A 159 14.20 -27.75 -5.14
CA LEU A 159 12.98 -26.94 -5.08
C LEU A 159 11.71 -27.70 -5.50
N LEU A 160 11.81 -28.68 -6.39
CA LEU A 160 10.68 -29.53 -6.78
C LEU A 160 10.11 -30.37 -5.61
N ASN A 161 10.92 -30.64 -4.59
CA ASN A 161 10.58 -31.50 -3.46
C ASN A 161 10.53 -30.76 -2.12
N TYR A 162 10.96 -29.49 -2.08
CA TYR A 162 10.99 -28.69 -0.87
C TYR A 162 9.60 -28.12 -0.56
N SER A 163 9.08 -28.39 0.65
CA SER A 163 7.71 -28.03 1.05
C SER A 163 7.41 -26.53 0.93
N GLN A 164 8.39 -25.68 1.24
CA GLN A 164 8.24 -24.22 1.21
C GLN A 164 8.68 -23.59 -0.12
N ALA A 165 8.97 -24.38 -1.17
CA ALA A 165 9.38 -23.83 -2.46
C ALA A 165 8.30 -22.93 -3.08
N ALA A 166 7.01 -23.22 -2.84
CA ALA A 166 5.91 -22.37 -3.28
C ALA A 166 5.98 -20.97 -2.67
N GLU A 167 6.27 -20.86 -1.37
CA GLU A 167 6.42 -19.58 -0.67
C GLU A 167 7.57 -18.75 -1.23
N ILE A 168 8.69 -19.39 -1.57
CA ILE A 168 9.84 -18.75 -2.23
C ILE A 168 9.44 -18.20 -3.59
N LEU A 169 8.75 -19.00 -4.42
CA LEU A 169 8.31 -18.57 -5.75
C LEU A 169 7.31 -17.42 -5.67
N LEU A 170 6.33 -17.49 -4.77
CA LEU A 170 5.34 -16.43 -4.57
C LEU A 170 6.02 -15.15 -4.05
N SER A 171 6.95 -15.28 -3.10
CA SER A 171 7.76 -14.16 -2.60
C SER A 171 8.51 -13.45 -3.73
N TYR A 172 9.13 -14.22 -4.63
CA TYR A 172 9.89 -13.67 -5.75
C TYR A 172 8.99 -13.06 -6.84
N TYR A 173 7.92 -13.73 -7.24
CA TYR A 173 7.12 -13.32 -8.40
C TYR A 173 5.97 -12.37 -8.07
N GLU A 174 5.40 -12.44 -6.87
CA GLU A 174 4.10 -11.81 -6.57
C GLU A 174 4.16 -10.85 -5.39
N THR A 175 5.01 -11.07 -4.39
CA THR A 175 4.98 -10.26 -3.17
C THR A 175 5.65 -8.90 -3.32
N LYS A 176 5.10 -7.90 -2.64
CA LYS A 176 5.70 -6.56 -2.57
C LYS A 176 6.88 -6.57 -1.62
N ASP A 177 8.04 -6.13 -2.09
CA ASP A 177 9.22 -5.98 -1.26
C ASP A 177 9.19 -4.63 -0.53
N GLU A 178 8.64 -4.62 0.69
CA GLU A 178 8.52 -3.41 1.50
C GLU A 178 9.83 -3.05 2.24
N PHE A 179 10.76 -4.00 2.36
CA PHE A 179 11.98 -3.85 3.17
C PHE A 179 13.27 -3.88 2.34
N GLN A 180 13.19 -3.80 1.01
CA GLN A 180 14.35 -3.87 0.10
C GLN A 180 15.21 -5.11 0.42
N LYS A 181 14.59 -6.29 0.48
CA LYS A 181 15.28 -7.54 0.73
C LYS A 181 16.37 -7.77 -0.32
N ASN A 182 17.40 -8.53 0.07
CA ASN A 182 18.45 -8.96 -0.85
C ASN A 182 17.85 -9.61 -2.10
N GLN A 183 18.43 -9.32 -3.26
CA GLN A 183 17.94 -9.84 -4.54
C GLN A 183 17.99 -11.38 -4.55
N THR A 184 16.83 -12.01 -4.67
CA THR A 184 16.71 -13.47 -4.84
C THR A 184 16.85 -13.86 -6.32
N PHE A 185 17.46 -15.01 -6.61
CA PHE A 185 17.65 -15.55 -7.94
C PHE A 185 17.01 -16.94 -8.04
N ILE A 186 16.15 -17.16 -9.05
CA ILE A 186 15.52 -18.46 -9.28
C ILE A 186 16.32 -19.25 -10.34
N PRO A 187 16.57 -20.57 -10.16
CA PRO A 187 17.27 -21.39 -11.14
C PRO A 187 16.59 -21.38 -12.51
N LYS A 188 17.33 -21.04 -13.57
CA LYS A 188 16.80 -20.92 -14.94
C LYS A 188 16.30 -22.24 -15.53
N SER A 189 16.74 -23.38 -14.97
CA SER A 189 16.26 -24.71 -15.37
C SER A 189 14.83 -25.02 -14.89
N LEU A 190 14.29 -24.22 -13.96
CA LEU A 190 12.94 -24.35 -13.46
C LEU A 190 11.94 -23.80 -14.50
N THR A 191 11.23 -24.70 -15.16
CA THR A 191 10.29 -24.34 -16.23
C THR A 191 8.97 -23.78 -15.66
N ILE A 192 8.12 -23.21 -16.53
CA ILE A 192 6.78 -22.77 -16.13
C ILE A 192 5.96 -23.94 -15.56
N VAL A 193 6.08 -25.13 -16.17
CA VAL A 193 5.41 -26.36 -15.71
C VAL A 193 5.93 -26.79 -14.34
N ASP A 194 7.25 -26.75 -14.12
CA ASP A 194 7.85 -27.07 -12.82
C ASP A 194 7.32 -26.13 -11.72
N LYS A 195 7.25 -24.83 -12.01
CA LYS A 195 6.71 -23.81 -11.08
C LYS A 195 5.24 -24.06 -10.77
N GLU A 196 4.42 -24.35 -11.77
CA GLU A 196 3.00 -24.66 -11.55
C GLU A 196 2.83 -25.95 -10.73
N ASN A 197 3.65 -26.97 -10.97
CA ASN A 197 3.64 -28.21 -10.19
C ASN A 197 4.00 -27.96 -8.72
N ILE A 198 5.01 -27.13 -8.44
CA ILE A 198 5.38 -26.73 -7.07
C ILE A 198 4.17 -26.09 -6.37
N ILE A 199 3.49 -25.15 -7.02
CA ILE A 199 2.31 -24.48 -6.45
C ILE A 199 1.15 -25.49 -6.25
N SER A 200 0.87 -26.35 -7.24
CA SER A 200 -0.21 -27.33 -7.11
C SER A 200 0.04 -28.34 -5.98
N ASN A 201 1.27 -28.84 -5.86
CA ASN A 201 1.66 -29.79 -4.80
C ASN A 201 1.59 -29.13 -3.43
N TYR A 202 2.00 -27.86 -3.32
CA TYR A 202 1.84 -27.09 -2.09
C TYR A 202 0.37 -27.01 -1.67
N LEU A 203 -0.58 -26.80 -2.58
CA LEU A 203 -2.02 -26.82 -2.28
C LEU A 203 -2.57 -28.22 -1.90
N ASP A 204 -1.82 -29.30 -2.09
CA ASP A 204 -2.17 -30.65 -1.59
C ASP A 204 -1.50 -30.97 -0.24
N SER A 205 -0.58 -30.12 0.22
CA SER A 205 0.16 -30.31 1.47
C SER A 205 -0.71 -30.02 2.69
N THR A 206 -0.40 -30.69 3.81
CA THR A 206 -0.98 -30.36 5.11
C THR A 206 -0.32 -29.15 5.77
N ASP A 207 0.91 -28.84 5.38
CA ASP A 207 1.70 -27.72 5.88
C ASP A 207 1.63 -26.58 4.87
N THR A 208 0.56 -25.78 4.96
CA THR A 208 0.31 -24.63 4.09
C THR A 208 0.02 -23.39 4.90
N ASN A 209 0.58 -22.28 4.46
CA ASN A 209 0.36 -20.96 5.02
C ASN A 209 -0.79 -20.25 4.29
N LEU A 210 -1.84 -19.89 5.04
CA LEU A 210 -3.07 -19.28 4.55
C LEU A 210 -2.82 -18.01 3.72
N ASN A 211 -1.84 -17.19 4.13
CA ASN A 211 -1.50 -15.94 3.42
C ASN A 211 -1.02 -16.22 1.98
N TYR A 212 -0.19 -17.24 1.80
CA TYR A 212 0.29 -17.63 0.47
C TYR A 212 -0.79 -18.31 -0.36
N ILE A 213 -1.71 -19.07 0.25
CA ILE A 213 -2.86 -19.63 -0.47
C ILE A 213 -3.72 -18.49 -1.05
N GLY A 214 -3.98 -17.43 -0.28
CA GLY A 214 -4.72 -16.26 -0.73
C GLY A 214 -4.06 -15.55 -1.93
N LEU A 215 -2.72 -15.50 -1.98
CA LEU A 215 -2.00 -14.97 -3.14
C LEU A 215 -2.20 -15.81 -4.40
N ILE A 216 -2.21 -17.15 -4.27
CA ILE A 216 -2.38 -18.06 -5.42
C ILE A 216 -3.74 -17.88 -6.08
N GLU A 217 -4.81 -17.55 -5.34
CA GLU A 217 -6.15 -17.31 -5.93
C GLU A 217 -6.11 -16.21 -7.00
N ASN A 218 -5.32 -15.17 -6.77
CA ASN A 218 -5.38 -13.91 -7.52
C ASN A 218 -4.13 -13.62 -8.37
N VAL A 219 -3.15 -14.52 -8.34
CA VAL A 219 -1.86 -14.33 -9.03
C VAL A 219 -2.03 -14.11 -10.52
N ARG A 220 -1.34 -13.10 -11.05
CA ARG A 220 -1.35 -12.79 -12.49
C ARG A 220 -0.36 -13.66 -13.25
N ASN A 221 -0.78 -14.12 -14.43
CA ASN A 221 0.12 -14.80 -15.34
C ASN A 221 1.12 -13.79 -15.92
N LYS A 222 2.42 -14.09 -15.73
CA LYS A 222 3.55 -13.40 -16.33
C LYS A 222 4.21 -14.32 -17.37
N ASN A 223 5.20 -13.82 -18.11
CA ASN A 223 5.88 -14.65 -19.12
C ASN A 223 6.57 -15.88 -18.50
N ASP A 224 7.23 -15.70 -17.35
CA ASP A 224 8.05 -16.74 -16.72
C ASP A 224 7.38 -17.44 -15.52
N PHE A 225 6.16 -17.04 -15.15
CA PHE A 225 5.39 -17.64 -14.05
C PHE A 225 3.90 -17.60 -14.39
N LYS A 226 3.30 -18.78 -14.59
CA LYS A 226 1.91 -18.93 -14.98
C LYS A 226 1.25 -20.00 -14.11
N ILE A 227 0.05 -19.69 -13.66
CA ILE A 227 -0.80 -20.58 -12.87
C ILE A 227 -2.11 -20.73 -13.64
N SER A 228 -2.55 -21.96 -13.84
CA SER A 228 -3.82 -22.25 -14.51
C SER A 228 -5.02 -21.89 -13.63
N ASP A 229 -6.16 -21.65 -14.27
CA ASP A 229 -7.41 -21.37 -13.56
C ASP A 229 -7.87 -22.56 -12.69
N LYS A 230 -7.49 -23.79 -13.06
CA LYS A 230 -7.74 -24.99 -12.24
C LYS A 230 -6.97 -24.91 -10.91
N THR A 231 -5.70 -24.50 -10.96
CA THR A 231 -4.87 -24.33 -9.76
C THR A 231 -5.37 -23.15 -8.91
N ARG A 232 -5.78 -22.03 -9.53
CA ARG A 232 -6.42 -20.91 -8.81
C ARG A 232 -7.71 -21.33 -8.11
N LEU A 233 -8.57 -22.09 -8.80
CA LEU A 233 -9.82 -22.59 -8.22
C LEU A 233 -9.58 -23.53 -7.04
N LYS A 234 -8.53 -24.36 -7.13
CA LYS A 234 -8.09 -25.21 -6.02
C LYS A 234 -7.65 -24.36 -4.81
N ALA A 235 -6.82 -23.35 -5.04
CA ALA A 235 -6.40 -22.41 -3.99
C ALA A 235 -7.59 -21.70 -3.36
N LYS A 236 -8.54 -21.18 -4.16
CA LYS A 236 -9.75 -20.53 -3.67
C LYS A 236 -10.59 -21.43 -2.75
N ARG A 237 -10.79 -22.68 -3.15
CA ARG A 237 -11.56 -23.66 -2.36
C ARG A 237 -10.84 -23.99 -1.05
N LEU A 238 -9.53 -24.22 -1.11
CA LEU A 238 -8.70 -24.51 0.06
C LEU A 238 -8.67 -23.32 1.03
N HIS A 239 -8.42 -22.12 0.52
CA HIS A 239 -8.41 -20.88 1.31
C HIS A 239 -9.72 -20.71 2.09
N LYS A 240 -10.86 -20.89 1.40
CA LYS A 240 -12.18 -20.83 2.04
C LYS A 240 -12.32 -21.88 3.15
N SER A 241 -12.00 -23.15 2.86
CA SER A 241 -12.16 -24.22 3.86
C SER A 241 -11.22 -24.07 5.06
N GLU A 242 -9.96 -23.65 4.85
CA GLU A 242 -9.01 -23.44 5.93
C GLU A 242 -9.37 -22.21 6.77
N THR A 243 -9.88 -21.14 6.14
CA THR A 243 -10.41 -19.98 6.85
C THR A 243 -11.60 -20.38 7.75
N GLU A 244 -12.57 -21.12 7.21
CA GLU A 244 -13.73 -21.59 7.99
C GLU A 244 -13.32 -22.48 9.17
N LYS A 245 -12.35 -23.39 8.97
CA LYS A 245 -11.78 -24.20 10.06
C LYS A 245 -11.11 -23.33 11.12
N PHE A 246 -10.26 -22.38 10.71
CA PHE A 246 -9.52 -21.51 11.62
C PHE A 246 -10.46 -20.73 12.55
N PHE A 247 -11.57 -20.20 12.02
CA PHE A 247 -12.57 -19.45 12.80
C PHE A 247 -13.59 -20.32 13.54
N THR A 248 -13.55 -21.65 13.37
CA THR A 248 -14.40 -22.55 14.19
C THR A 248 -13.89 -22.57 15.65
N ASP A 249 -12.58 -22.53 15.84
CA ASP A 249 -11.93 -22.61 17.17
C ASP A 249 -11.45 -21.23 17.68
N ASN A 250 -11.48 -20.19 16.83
CA ASN A 250 -11.01 -18.85 17.15
C ASN A 250 -12.09 -17.80 16.84
N SER A 251 -12.48 -16.98 17.81
CA SER A 251 -13.49 -15.94 17.61
C SER A 251 -13.00 -14.74 16.80
N GLY A 252 -11.67 -14.59 16.64
CA GLY A 252 -11.06 -13.44 16.00
C GLY A 252 -11.44 -12.10 16.66
N MET A 253 -11.12 -11.00 15.98
CA MET A 253 -11.62 -9.67 16.30
C MET A 253 -12.87 -9.43 15.45
N THR A 254 -13.99 -9.12 16.09
CA THR A 254 -15.24 -8.78 15.39
C THR A 254 -15.45 -7.28 15.41
N TYR A 255 -15.95 -6.76 14.28
CA TYR A 255 -16.35 -5.38 14.12
C TYR A 255 -17.51 -5.35 13.12
N GLY A 256 -18.27 -4.26 13.09
CA GLY A 256 -19.44 -4.20 12.23
C GLY A 256 -20.07 -2.82 12.11
N VAL A 257 -21.21 -2.77 11.42
CA VAL A 257 -21.96 -1.54 11.21
C VAL A 257 -23.44 -1.79 11.43
N SER A 258 -24.08 -0.85 12.11
CA SER A 258 -25.52 -0.80 12.34
C SER A 258 -26.05 0.54 11.84
N ILE A 259 -27.14 0.52 11.08
CA ILE A 259 -27.75 1.73 10.51
C ILE A 259 -29.22 1.76 10.84
N SER A 260 -29.69 2.91 11.34
CA SER A 260 -31.07 3.11 11.73
C SER A 260 -31.63 4.45 11.24
N PHE A 261 -32.94 4.47 10.97
CA PHE A 261 -33.69 5.65 10.58
C PHE A 261 -34.87 5.89 11.53
N PRO A 262 -34.63 6.30 12.79
CA PRO A 262 -35.70 6.49 13.76
C PRO A 262 -36.57 7.71 13.42
N ALA A 263 -37.85 7.59 13.76
CA ALA A 263 -38.75 8.73 13.87
C ALA A 263 -38.50 9.49 15.18
N ASN A 264 -38.78 10.79 15.19
CA ASN A 264 -38.58 11.73 16.29
C ASN A 264 -37.14 11.77 16.81
N ALA A 265 -36.15 11.64 15.92
CA ALA A 265 -34.74 11.72 16.28
C ALA A 265 -34.37 13.12 16.80
N SER A 266 -33.56 13.18 17.86
CA SER A 266 -33.09 14.45 18.44
C SER A 266 -32.07 15.19 17.57
N LYS A 267 -31.34 14.46 16.72
CA LYS A 267 -30.37 14.97 15.75
C LYS A 267 -30.71 14.47 14.35
N ILE A 268 -30.32 15.24 13.33
CA ILE A 268 -30.46 14.84 11.92
C ILE A 268 -29.57 13.63 11.59
N LYS A 269 -28.38 13.60 12.19
CA LYS A 269 -27.39 12.54 12.06
C LYS A 269 -26.67 12.37 13.41
N ASP A 270 -26.39 11.12 13.77
CA ASP A 270 -25.55 10.78 14.93
C ASP A 270 -24.76 9.49 14.64
N GLY A 271 -23.60 9.36 15.29
CA GLY A 271 -22.72 8.21 15.10
C GLY A 271 -21.92 7.92 16.36
N HIS A 272 -21.79 6.65 16.73
CA HIS A 272 -20.88 6.21 17.80
C HIS A 272 -20.37 4.80 17.51
N ILE A 273 -19.26 4.43 18.15
CA ILE A 273 -18.72 3.07 18.13
C ILE A 273 -18.91 2.49 19.52
N ASP A 274 -19.45 1.27 19.61
CA ASP A 274 -19.62 0.56 20.88
C ASP A 274 -18.36 -0.23 21.26
N ASP A 275 -18.37 -0.80 22.47
CA ASP A 275 -17.25 -1.60 23.01
C ASP A 275 -16.97 -2.88 22.18
N LYS A 276 -17.89 -3.28 21.29
CA LYS A 276 -17.74 -4.41 20.37
C LYS A 276 -17.27 -3.97 18.97
N LEU A 277 -16.81 -2.72 18.84
CA LEU A 277 -16.33 -2.15 17.58
C LEU A 277 -17.39 -2.14 16.48
N VAL A 278 -18.66 -2.04 16.86
CA VAL A 278 -19.76 -1.81 15.93
C VAL A 278 -19.99 -0.32 15.81
N ALA A 279 -19.87 0.21 14.60
CA ALA A 279 -20.23 1.59 14.29
C ALA A 279 -21.74 1.70 14.09
N HIS A 280 -22.41 2.46 14.97
CA HIS A 280 -23.84 2.71 14.92
C HIS A 280 -24.10 4.09 14.31
N TYR A 281 -24.80 4.13 13.18
CA TYR A 281 -25.22 5.35 12.51
C TYR A 281 -26.74 5.52 12.58
N THR A 282 -27.16 6.73 12.90
CA THR A 282 -28.58 7.09 13.04
C THR A 282 -28.88 8.31 12.18
N TYR A 283 -29.94 8.24 11.38
CA TYR A 283 -30.40 9.31 10.51
C TYR A 283 -31.88 9.64 10.76
N SER A 284 -32.22 10.92 10.91
CA SER A 284 -33.61 11.32 11.17
C SER A 284 -34.52 10.98 9.98
N LEU A 285 -35.50 10.10 10.20
CA LEU A 285 -36.51 9.78 9.20
C LEU A 285 -37.38 10.99 8.86
N ASP A 286 -37.71 11.81 9.87
CA ASP A 286 -38.55 13.01 9.70
C ASP A 286 -37.86 14.05 8.81
N PHE A 287 -36.54 14.20 8.96
CA PHE A 287 -35.75 15.08 8.10
C PHE A 287 -35.83 14.65 6.64
N ILE A 288 -35.67 13.35 6.35
CA ILE A 288 -35.73 12.81 4.98
C ILE A 288 -37.15 12.97 4.41
N LYS A 289 -38.18 12.65 5.19
CA LYS A 289 -39.60 12.80 4.78
C LYS A 289 -39.95 14.25 4.45
N LYS A 290 -39.44 15.21 5.23
CA LYS A 290 -39.65 16.64 5.02
C LYS A 290 -38.90 17.19 3.79
N ASN A 291 -37.77 16.58 3.43
CA ASN A 291 -36.88 17.02 2.35
C ASN A 291 -36.82 15.99 1.21
N ASN A 292 -37.98 15.62 0.67
CA ASN A 292 -38.14 14.54 -0.30
C ASN A 292 -38.00 14.97 -1.78
N ASN A 293 -37.53 16.18 -2.05
CA ASN A 293 -37.21 16.57 -3.43
C ASN A 293 -36.11 15.64 -3.97
N PRO A 294 -36.22 15.08 -5.19
CA PRO A 294 -35.27 14.09 -5.70
C PRO A 294 -33.81 14.55 -5.67
N TYR A 295 -33.52 15.82 -5.97
CA TYR A 295 -32.15 16.33 -5.89
C TYR A 295 -31.65 16.44 -4.44
N ILE A 296 -32.52 16.77 -3.48
CA ILE A 296 -32.13 16.77 -2.05
C ILE A 296 -31.90 15.34 -1.57
N LEU A 297 -32.74 14.39 -1.99
CA LEU A 297 -32.56 12.97 -1.70
C LEU A 297 -31.24 12.43 -2.28
N PHE A 298 -30.80 12.93 -3.45
CA PHE A 298 -29.47 12.66 -4.00
C PHE A 298 -28.37 13.31 -3.15
N GLN A 299 -28.52 14.58 -2.76
CA GLN A 299 -27.53 15.28 -1.93
C GLN A 299 -27.37 14.70 -0.53
N ASN A 300 -28.30 13.87 -0.03
CA ASN A 300 -28.11 13.11 1.21
C ASN A 300 -26.88 12.18 1.15
N PHE A 301 -26.48 11.67 -0.01
CA PHE A 301 -25.24 10.89 -0.14
C PHE A 301 -23.99 11.71 0.20
N LYS A 302 -24.02 13.02 -0.05
CA LYS A 302 -23.00 13.97 0.37
C LYS A 302 -23.19 14.38 1.83
N TYR A 303 -24.33 14.97 2.19
CA TYR A 303 -24.49 15.66 3.46
C TYR A 303 -24.87 14.77 4.65
N LEU A 304 -25.63 13.69 4.42
CA LEU A 304 -25.96 12.75 5.50
C LEU A 304 -24.93 11.63 5.57
N PHE A 305 -24.61 11.00 4.44
CA PHE A 305 -23.79 9.80 4.40
C PHE A 305 -22.29 10.07 4.21
N GLU A 306 -21.88 11.30 3.86
CA GLU A 306 -20.47 11.71 3.71
C GLU A 306 -19.68 10.81 2.76
N PHE A 307 -20.30 10.41 1.64
CA PHE A 307 -19.60 9.66 0.58
C PHE A 307 -18.44 10.45 -0.03
N ILE A 308 -18.55 11.78 0.03
CA ILE A 308 -17.49 12.71 -0.29
C ILE A 308 -17.26 13.64 0.90
N ASP A 309 -16.02 14.09 1.08
CA ASP A 309 -15.65 15.02 2.15
C ASP A 309 -15.96 16.49 1.77
N ASN A 310 -15.59 17.43 2.65
CA ASN A 310 -15.80 18.86 2.44
C ASN A 310 -15.05 19.45 1.23
N GLN A 311 -14.05 18.74 0.70
CA GLN A 311 -13.35 19.08 -0.55
C GLN A 311 -13.89 18.30 -1.77
N ASN A 312 -15.03 17.61 -1.61
CA ASN A 312 -15.65 16.72 -2.59
C ASN A 312 -14.71 15.60 -3.09
N ARG A 313 -13.81 15.12 -2.22
CA ARG A 313 -13.01 13.92 -2.46
C ARG A 313 -13.77 12.70 -1.97
N ILE A 314 -13.70 11.59 -2.68
CA ILE A 314 -14.38 10.35 -2.24
C ILE A 314 -13.79 9.90 -0.90
N ASN A 315 -14.67 9.76 0.10
CA ASN A 315 -14.31 9.37 1.47
C ASN A 315 -14.27 7.86 1.68
N LEU A 316 -14.69 7.10 0.66
CA LEU A 316 -14.77 5.63 0.68
C LEU A 316 -13.48 4.94 0.18
N VAL A 317 -12.50 5.71 -0.28
CA VAL A 317 -11.23 5.17 -0.79
C VAL A 317 -10.36 4.61 0.34
N SER A 318 -9.47 3.69 -0.01
CA SER A 318 -8.46 3.19 0.94
C SER A 318 -7.33 4.21 1.05
N ARG A 319 -7.03 4.69 2.25
CA ARG A 319 -5.98 5.70 2.51
C ARG A 319 -4.91 5.12 3.41
N LYS A 320 -3.64 5.39 3.10
CA LYS A 320 -2.53 4.94 3.95
C LYS A 320 -2.62 5.52 5.36
N SER A 321 -2.98 6.80 5.49
CA SER A 321 -3.14 7.51 6.77
C SER A 321 -4.13 6.84 7.73
N GLN A 322 -5.10 6.07 7.22
CA GLN A 322 -6.09 5.35 8.01
C GLN A 322 -5.65 3.93 8.39
N MET A 323 -4.51 3.46 7.90
CA MET A 323 -3.94 2.16 8.25
C MET A 323 -2.89 2.33 9.34
N GLY A 324 -3.04 1.60 10.45
CA GLY A 324 -2.01 1.54 11.49
C GLY A 324 -0.73 0.86 11.00
N LEU A 325 0.41 1.08 11.68
CA LEU A 325 1.70 0.48 11.29
C LEU A 325 1.61 -1.04 11.12
N PHE A 326 0.99 -1.74 12.08
CA PHE A 326 0.82 -3.19 12.01
C PHE A 326 -0.05 -3.63 10.83
N GLU A 327 -1.13 -2.91 10.52
CA GLU A 327 -1.97 -3.22 9.35
C GLU A 327 -1.22 -3.04 8.03
N ARG A 328 -0.25 -2.13 7.99
CA ARG A 328 0.56 -1.90 6.78
C ARG A 328 1.57 -3.02 6.53
N ILE A 329 2.19 -3.55 7.59
CA ILE A 329 3.34 -4.47 7.49
C ILE A 329 2.99 -5.95 7.71
N MET A 330 1.87 -6.26 8.37
CA MET A 330 1.54 -7.62 8.76
C MET A 330 0.93 -8.40 7.59
N GLY A 331 1.42 -9.61 7.36
CA GLY A 331 0.90 -10.52 6.34
C GLY A 331 1.77 -10.56 5.09
N VAL A 332 1.28 -11.26 4.06
CA VAL A 332 1.97 -11.39 2.78
C VAL A 332 1.07 -10.81 1.70
N HIS A 333 1.61 -9.85 0.97
CA HIS A 333 0.80 -9.01 0.09
C HIS A 333 1.32 -8.97 -1.33
N SER A 334 0.39 -8.92 -2.28
CA SER A 334 0.73 -8.82 -3.70
C SER A 334 1.25 -7.42 -4.06
N GLN A 335 2.18 -7.36 -5.02
CA GLN A 335 2.67 -6.13 -5.64
C GLN A 335 1.55 -5.29 -6.26
N ASN A 336 0.52 -5.98 -6.78
CA ASN A 336 -0.62 -5.36 -7.46
C ASN A 336 -1.89 -5.49 -6.63
N GLU A 337 -1.79 -5.60 -5.31
CA GLU A 337 -2.97 -5.63 -4.43
C GLU A 337 -3.54 -4.22 -4.26
N TYR A 338 -4.87 -4.08 -4.36
CA TYR A 338 -5.54 -2.90 -3.81
C TYR A 338 -5.52 -3.06 -2.29
N ARG A 339 -4.63 -2.32 -1.62
CA ARG A 339 -4.44 -2.46 -0.18
C ARG A 339 -5.66 -1.95 0.56
N ILE A 340 -6.16 -2.78 1.47
CA ILE A 340 -7.30 -2.48 2.32
C ILE A 340 -6.91 -2.70 3.78
N GLY A 341 -7.46 -1.88 4.67
CA GLY A 341 -7.33 -1.99 6.11
C GLY A 341 -8.69 -1.99 6.77
N THR A 342 -8.73 -2.08 8.10
CA THR A 342 -9.98 -2.13 8.88
C THR A 342 -10.86 -0.89 8.62
N GLY A 343 -10.24 0.29 8.49
CA GLY A 343 -10.94 1.53 8.14
C GLY A 343 -11.67 1.46 6.80
N PHE A 344 -11.02 0.90 5.76
CA PHE A 344 -11.67 0.69 4.46
C PHE A 344 -12.81 -0.32 4.56
N SER A 345 -12.60 -1.45 5.24
CA SER A 345 -13.62 -2.49 5.41
C SER A 345 -14.87 -1.94 6.13
N LEU A 346 -14.69 -1.14 7.19
CA LEU A 346 -15.79 -0.47 7.87
C LEU A 346 -16.51 0.55 6.98
N SER A 347 -15.76 1.32 6.18
CA SER A 347 -16.33 2.28 5.22
C SER A 347 -17.16 1.58 4.13
N GLU A 348 -16.70 0.42 3.65
CA GLU A 348 -17.41 -0.42 2.70
C GLU A 348 -18.69 -1.03 3.29
N MET A 349 -18.63 -1.57 4.50
CA MET A 349 -19.82 -2.06 5.22
C MET A 349 -20.83 -0.94 5.46
N THR A 350 -20.34 0.25 5.82
CA THR A 350 -21.17 1.43 6.10
C THR A 350 -21.88 1.91 4.85
N SER A 351 -21.15 2.14 3.76
CA SER A 351 -21.73 2.60 2.49
C SER A 351 -22.72 1.60 1.90
N GLN A 352 -22.43 0.30 1.98
CA GLN A 352 -23.37 -0.76 1.55
C GLN A 352 -24.65 -0.76 2.40
N GLY A 353 -24.51 -0.74 3.71
CA GLY A 353 -25.66 -0.71 4.62
C GLY A 353 -26.49 0.56 4.46
N GLN A 354 -25.86 1.72 4.19
CA GLN A 354 -26.52 3.00 4.00
C GLN A 354 -27.37 2.97 2.73
N ILE A 355 -26.81 2.54 1.59
CA ILE A 355 -27.55 2.44 0.33
C ILE A 355 -28.69 1.43 0.47
N PHE A 356 -28.43 0.25 1.02
CA PHE A 356 -29.45 -0.78 1.22
C PHE A 356 -30.64 -0.26 2.05
N SER A 357 -30.34 0.37 3.19
CA SER A 357 -31.37 0.83 4.12
C SER A 357 -32.09 2.07 3.58
N TYR A 358 -31.36 3.00 2.98
CA TYR A 358 -31.92 4.18 2.35
C TYR A 358 -32.81 3.83 1.16
N ASN A 359 -32.47 2.79 0.39
CA ASN A 359 -33.31 2.29 -0.69
C ASN A 359 -34.71 1.90 -0.19
N LYS A 360 -34.81 1.32 1.02
CA LYS A 360 -36.10 1.01 1.64
C LYS A 360 -36.84 2.29 2.06
N ILE A 361 -36.13 3.25 2.66
CA ILE A 361 -36.73 4.53 3.09
C ILE A 361 -37.30 5.31 1.91
N VAL A 362 -36.57 5.43 0.80
CA VAL A 362 -37.07 6.16 -0.37
C VAL A 362 -38.20 5.41 -1.08
N SER A 363 -38.24 4.07 -0.99
CA SER A 363 -39.38 3.28 -1.46
C SER A 363 -40.68 3.62 -0.72
N GLU A 364 -40.62 3.92 0.60
CA GLU A 364 -41.77 4.42 1.36
C GLU A 364 -42.25 5.82 0.90
N LEU A 365 -41.38 6.56 0.20
CA LEU A 365 -41.69 7.84 -0.41
C LEU A 365 -42.20 7.71 -1.86
N ASN A 366 -42.49 6.48 -2.32
CA ASN A 366 -42.88 6.15 -3.69
C ASN A 366 -41.82 6.56 -4.75
N THR A 367 -40.54 6.43 -4.42
CA THR A 367 -39.43 6.62 -5.36
C THR A 367 -38.36 5.55 -5.15
N SER A 368 -37.36 5.49 -6.02
CA SER A 368 -36.21 4.58 -5.90
C SER A 368 -34.91 5.36 -5.98
N ILE A 369 -33.79 4.73 -5.58
CA ILE A 369 -32.48 5.34 -5.78
C ILE A 369 -32.22 5.53 -7.29
N GLU A 370 -32.65 4.59 -8.12
CA GLU A 370 -32.55 4.72 -9.58
C GLU A 370 -33.29 5.95 -10.10
N ASP A 371 -34.54 6.20 -9.65
CA ASP A 371 -35.30 7.39 -10.05
C ASP A 371 -34.62 8.70 -9.60
N ILE A 372 -34.06 8.69 -8.38
CA ILE A 372 -33.31 9.83 -7.85
C ILE A 372 -32.08 10.14 -8.72
N LEU A 373 -31.33 9.10 -9.11
CA LEU A 373 -30.15 9.23 -9.99
C LEU A 373 -30.55 9.65 -11.41
N HIS A 374 -31.64 9.11 -11.94
CA HIS A 374 -32.23 9.53 -13.21
C HIS A 374 -32.53 11.03 -13.20
N PHE A 375 -33.27 11.50 -12.20
CA PHE A 375 -33.60 12.92 -12.06
C PHE A 375 -32.34 13.80 -11.94
N ALA A 376 -31.36 13.37 -11.12
CA ALA A 376 -30.12 14.12 -10.93
C ALA A 376 -29.38 14.35 -12.26
N PHE A 377 -29.16 13.27 -13.02
CA PHE A 377 -28.35 13.31 -14.24
C PHE A 377 -29.06 13.96 -15.43
N THR A 378 -30.35 13.72 -15.61
CA THR A 378 -31.10 14.14 -16.82
C THR A 378 -31.77 15.51 -16.68
N ILE A 379 -32.07 15.95 -15.45
CA ILE A 379 -32.81 17.20 -15.20
C ILE A 379 -32.00 18.13 -14.32
N ALA A 380 -31.65 17.70 -13.11
CA ALA A 380 -31.10 18.61 -12.11
C ALA A 380 -29.75 19.23 -12.53
N PHE A 381 -28.86 18.46 -13.15
CA PHE A 381 -27.58 18.98 -13.64
C PHE A 381 -27.76 19.96 -14.80
N GLN A 382 -28.77 19.77 -15.66
CA GLN A 382 -29.09 20.71 -16.72
C GLN A 382 -29.63 22.02 -16.13
N GLU A 383 -30.64 21.95 -15.25
CA GLU A 383 -31.30 23.13 -14.69
C GLU A 383 -30.34 23.96 -13.82
N ARG A 384 -29.46 23.31 -13.05
CA ARG A 384 -28.55 23.98 -12.13
C ARG A 384 -27.28 24.46 -12.82
N TYR A 385 -26.80 23.70 -13.80
CA TYR A 385 -25.44 23.87 -14.31
C TYR A 385 -25.32 24.04 -15.83
N GLY A 386 -26.43 23.97 -16.56
CA GLY A 386 -26.37 23.95 -18.02
C GLY A 386 -25.61 22.72 -18.55
N PHE A 387 -25.68 21.58 -17.85
CA PHE A 387 -25.31 20.29 -18.43
C PHE A 387 -26.18 19.97 -19.65
N ALA A 388 -25.75 19.01 -20.47
CA ALA A 388 -26.43 18.67 -21.71
C ALA A 388 -27.92 18.30 -21.50
N ASP A 389 -28.82 18.96 -22.23
CA ASP A 389 -30.27 18.76 -22.18
C ASP A 389 -30.73 17.42 -22.77
N ASN A 390 -29.89 16.83 -23.61
CA ASN A 390 -30.11 15.54 -24.24
C ASN A 390 -29.46 14.37 -23.49
N ALA A 391 -28.93 14.58 -22.28
CA ALA A 391 -28.35 13.52 -21.45
C ALA A 391 -29.37 12.41 -21.16
N ARG A 392 -28.91 11.16 -21.18
CA ARG A 392 -29.76 9.96 -21.01
C ARG A 392 -29.20 9.04 -19.95
N PHE A 393 -30.08 8.51 -19.11
CA PHE A 393 -29.76 7.42 -18.20
C PHE A 393 -30.96 6.49 -18.12
N LEU A 394 -30.80 5.23 -18.50
CA LEU A 394 -31.87 4.24 -18.43
C LEU A 394 -31.84 3.52 -17.09
N ILE A 395 -33.01 3.43 -16.45
CA ILE A 395 -33.15 2.75 -15.16
C ILE A 395 -33.86 1.40 -15.32
N PRO A 396 -33.49 0.39 -14.52
CA PRO A 396 -34.17 -0.89 -14.52
C PRO A 396 -35.59 -0.79 -13.94
N SER A 397 -36.48 -1.71 -14.33
CA SER A 397 -37.84 -1.78 -13.75
C SER A 397 -37.79 -2.23 -12.28
N ALA A 398 -38.74 -1.75 -11.49
CA ALA A 398 -38.93 -2.18 -10.10
C ALA A 398 -39.19 -3.70 -9.97
N THR A 399 -39.76 -4.33 -11.00
CA THR A 399 -40.03 -5.78 -11.02
C THR A 399 -38.81 -6.64 -11.36
N ASN A 400 -37.70 -6.02 -11.80
CA ASN A 400 -36.49 -6.77 -12.15
C ASN A 400 -35.83 -7.39 -10.92
N SER A 401 -35.34 -8.61 -11.09
CA SER A 401 -34.43 -9.24 -10.12
C SER A 401 -33.12 -8.45 -10.00
N TYR A 402 -32.40 -8.57 -8.88
CA TYR A 402 -31.08 -7.93 -8.74
C TYR A 402 -30.11 -8.31 -9.86
N PHE A 403 -30.17 -9.56 -10.33
CA PHE A 403 -29.38 -10.02 -11.47
C PHE A 403 -29.65 -9.20 -12.74
N GLU A 404 -30.92 -9.01 -13.09
CA GLU A 404 -31.33 -8.21 -14.25
C GLU A 404 -30.99 -6.73 -14.06
N LYS A 405 -31.22 -6.19 -12.85
CA LYS A 405 -30.88 -4.79 -12.52
C LYS A 405 -29.40 -4.51 -12.75
N VAL A 406 -28.49 -5.39 -12.29
CA VAL A 406 -27.04 -5.20 -12.50
C VAL A 406 -26.68 -5.23 -13.98
N ARG A 407 -27.26 -6.15 -14.76
CA ARG A 407 -27.00 -6.25 -16.21
C ARG A 407 -27.45 -5.01 -16.99
N LEU A 408 -28.44 -4.29 -16.48
CA LEU A 408 -28.91 -3.02 -17.05
C LEU A 408 -28.08 -1.83 -16.56
N LEU A 409 -27.70 -1.79 -15.27
CA LEU A 409 -26.92 -0.67 -14.71
C LEU A 409 -25.45 -0.67 -15.15
N ALA A 410 -24.84 -1.84 -15.36
CA ALA A 410 -23.45 -1.94 -15.79
C ALA A 410 -23.12 -1.20 -17.11
N PRO A 411 -23.87 -1.39 -18.22
CA PRO A 411 -23.65 -0.61 -19.44
C PRO A 411 -24.03 0.87 -19.28
N GLU A 412 -25.04 1.19 -18.47
CA GLU A 412 -25.44 2.58 -18.22
C GLU A 412 -24.39 3.37 -17.43
N PHE A 413 -23.66 2.71 -16.52
CA PHE A 413 -22.50 3.30 -15.86
C PHE A 413 -21.41 3.72 -16.89
N GLU A 414 -21.10 2.87 -17.87
CA GLU A 414 -20.18 3.24 -18.96
C GLU A 414 -20.74 4.37 -19.83
N SER A 415 -22.05 4.34 -20.10
CA SER A 415 -22.74 5.36 -20.89
C SER A 415 -22.63 6.74 -20.25
N ILE A 416 -22.88 6.86 -18.94
CA ILE A 416 -22.79 8.12 -18.19
C ILE A 416 -21.38 8.71 -18.30
N LEU A 417 -20.34 7.90 -18.12
CA LEU A 417 -18.94 8.36 -18.22
C LEU A 417 -18.61 8.85 -19.62
N LYS A 418 -19.05 8.14 -20.67
CA LYS A 418 -18.84 8.53 -22.07
C LYS A 418 -19.61 9.80 -22.44
N GLN A 419 -20.86 9.92 -22.00
CA GLN A 419 -21.67 11.11 -22.18
C GLN A 419 -21.01 12.33 -21.52
N TYR A 420 -20.53 12.19 -20.28
CA TYR A 420 -19.81 13.26 -19.60
C TYR A 420 -18.51 13.63 -20.33
N LYS A 421 -17.73 12.63 -20.77
CA LYS A 421 -16.51 12.85 -21.54
C LYS A 421 -16.79 13.66 -22.81
N LEU A 422 -17.79 13.29 -23.61
CA LEU A 422 -18.19 14.04 -24.81
C LEU A 422 -18.61 15.48 -24.46
N PHE A 423 -19.37 15.67 -23.39
CA PHE A 423 -19.75 17.00 -22.95
C PHE A 423 -18.52 17.86 -22.60
N VAL A 424 -17.50 17.29 -21.97
CA VAL A 424 -16.25 18.01 -21.65
C VAL A 424 -15.43 18.33 -22.90
N GLU A 425 -15.34 17.38 -23.84
CA GLU A 425 -14.49 17.50 -25.04
C GLU A 425 -15.13 18.37 -26.14
N GLU A 426 -16.43 18.20 -26.38
CA GLU A 426 -17.17 18.78 -27.51
C GLU A 426 -18.20 19.85 -27.08
N GLY A 427 -18.47 19.97 -25.77
CA GLY A 427 -19.48 20.90 -25.24
C GLY A 427 -20.93 20.42 -25.40
N ASN A 428 -21.15 19.26 -26.02
CA ASN A 428 -22.45 18.62 -26.18
C ASN A 428 -22.31 17.07 -26.14
N ILE A 429 -23.44 16.37 -26.13
CA ILE A 429 -23.46 14.90 -26.24
C ILE A 429 -23.93 14.52 -27.64
N ASP A 430 -22.99 14.12 -28.50
CA ASP A 430 -23.29 13.52 -29.80
C ASP A 430 -23.42 11.99 -29.68
N PHE A 431 -24.65 11.50 -29.72
CA PHE A 431 -24.92 10.05 -29.63
C PHE A 431 -24.54 9.27 -30.88
N GLU A 432 -24.47 9.91 -32.07
CA GLU A 432 -23.99 9.24 -33.28
C GLU A 432 -22.47 9.01 -33.17
N LEU A 433 -21.74 10.01 -32.68
CA LEU A 433 -20.32 9.87 -32.37
C LEU A 433 -20.07 8.79 -31.30
N LEU A 434 -20.89 8.76 -30.25
CA LEU A 434 -20.80 7.74 -29.19
C LEU A 434 -20.99 6.32 -29.75
N GLN A 435 -21.88 6.13 -30.72
CA GLN A 435 -22.15 4.83 -31.35
C GLN A 435 -21.00 4.36 -32.26
N ILE A 436 -20.30 5.27 -32.94
CA ILE A 436 -19.17 4.95 -33.82
C ILE A 436 -17.87 4.77 -33.02
N SER A 437 -17.77 5.38 -31.83
CA SER A 437 -16.60 5.25 -30.96
C SER A 437 -16.41 3.80 -30.48
N SER A 438 -15.40 3.13 -31.05
CA SER A 438 -15.02 1.76 -30.71
C SER A 438 -14.00 1.66 -29.56
N SER A 439 -13.48 2.80 -29.08
CA SER A 439 -12.42 2.81 -28.07
C SER A 439 -13.00 2.52 -26.67
N PRO A 440 -12.44 1.54 -25.92
CA PRO A 440 -12.79 1.36 -24.52
C PRO A 440 -12.39 2.62 -23.75
N THR A 441 -13.32 3.18 -22.98
CA THR A 441 -13.03 4.32 -22.12
C THR A 441 -12.62 3.80 -20.75
N SER A 442 -11.39 4.09 -20.31
CA SER A 442 -10.97 3.77 -18.95
C SER A 442 -11.31 4.92 -18.00
N ILE A 443 -11.43 4.62 -16.70
CA ILE A 443 -11.82 5.63 -15.68
C ILE A 443 -10.87 6.82 -15.67
N LYS A 444 -9.57 6.59 -15.91
CA LYS A 444 -8.55 7.64 -15.98
C LYS A 444 -8.68 8.55 -17.20
N ASP A 445 -9.37 8.10 -18.26
CA ASP A 445 -9.52 8.84 -19.52
C ASP A 445 -10.75 9.75 -19.52
N ILE A 446 -11.46 9.85 -18.39
CA ILE A 446 -12.60 10.76 -18.23
C ILE A 446 -12.05 12.14 -17.80
N PRO A 447 -12.09 13.14 -18.68
CA PRO A 447 -11.55 14.46 -18.39
C PRO A 447 -12.44 15.22 -17.39
N SER A 448 -11.87 16.24 -16.77
CA SER A 448 -12.60 17.26 -16.02
C SER A 448 -12.80 18.51 -16.87
N LEU A 449 -13.90 19.23 -16.64
CA LEU A 449 -14.11 20.58 -17.15
C LEU A 449 -13.10 21.59 -16.60
N ASN A 450 -12.45 21.26 -15.49
CA ASN A 450 -11.62 22.15 -14.70
C ASN A 450 -10.15 21.75 -14.83
N ARG A 451 -9.35 22.63 -15.45
CA ARG A 451 -7.90 22.44 -15.52
C ARG A 451 -7.27 22.51 -14.15
N ASN A 452 -6.23 21.74 -13.88
CA ASN A 452 -5.52 21.71 -12.60
C ASN A 452 -6.42 21.36 -11.41
N LYS A 453 -7.43 20.52 -11.62
CA LYS A 453 -8.41 20.15 -10.58
C LYS A 453 -7.74 19.50 -9.36
N TYR A 454 -6.86 18.53 -9.58
CA TYR A 454 -6.22 17.78 -8.50
C TYR A 454 -4.76 18.13 -8.34
N ILE A 455 -4.32 18.16 -7.09
CA ILE A 455 -2.95 18.42 -6.65
C ILE A 455 -2.39 17.12 -6.07
N TYR A 456 -1.16 16.79 -6.44
CA TYR A 456 -0.41 15.66 -5.87
C TYR A 456 0.98 16.11 -5.44
N PHE A 457 1.53 15.47 -4.41
CA PHE A 457 2.95 15.60 -4.12
C PHE A 457 3.79 15.11 -5.29
N ASN A 458 4.85 15.84 -5.63
CA ASN A 458 5.87 15.35 -6.54
C ASN A 458 6.75 14.33 -5.83
N THR A 459 6.54 13.04 -6.11
CA THR A 459 7.27 11.93 -5.46
C THR A 459 8.75 11.87 -5.82
N ASP A 460 9.18 12.59 -6.86
CA ASP A 460 10.59 12.68 -7.27
C ASP A 460 11.36 13.70 -6.42
N ASN A 461 10.66 14.63 -5.78
CA ASN A 461 11.25 15.60 -4.85
C ASN A 461 11.45 14.98 -3.45
N LYS A 462 12.48 14.11 -3.33
CA LYS A 462 12.77 13.37 -2.09
C LYS A 462 13.03 14.28 -0.88
N GLU A 463 13.55 15.48 -1.11
CA GLU A 463 13.79 16.48 -0.07
C GLU A 463 12.48 16.95 0.58
N MET A 464 11.49 17.32 -0.23
CA MET A 464 10.20 17.78 0.29
C MET A 464 9.39 16.65 0.92
N ILE A 465 9.50 15.43 0.39
CA ILE A 465 8.94 14.23 1.03
C ILE A 465 9.59 13.99 2.39
N GLY A 466 10.91 14.14 2.49
CA GLY A 466 11.64 14.06 3.75
C GLY A 466 11.13 15.07 4.77
N CYS A 467 10.93 16.33 4.37
CA CYS A 467 10.36 17.37 5.23
C CYS A 467 8.93 17.02 5.66
N SER A 468 8.08 16.59 4.73
CA SER A 468 6.71 16.14 5.03
C SER A 468 6.72 15.01 6.08
N ASN A 469 7.58 14.01 5.93
CA ASN A 469 7.69 12.91 6.89
C ASN A 469 8.12 13.39 8.28
N LEU A 470 9.03 14.37 8.38
CA LEU A 470 9.43 14.94 9.67
C LEU A 470 8.27 15.62 10.40
N PHE A 471 7.33 16.24 9.68
CA PHE A 471 6.16 16.87 10.29
C PHE A 471 5.05 15.90 10.67
N PHE A 472 4.71 14.96 9.77
CA PHE A 472 3.46 14.20 9.86
C PHE A 472 3.62 12.72 10.17
N SER A 473 4.85 12.19 10.19
CA SER A 473 5.08 10.80 10.61
C SER A 473 5.10 10.70 12.13
N ASP A 474 4.32 9.74 12.64
CA ASP A 474 4.32 9.30 14.03
C ASP A 474 5.56 8.49 14.42
N GLN A 475 6.45 8.21 13.48
CA GLN A 475 7.72 7.51 13.70
C GLN A 475 8.90 8.47 13.93
N THR A 476 8.63 9.77 14.03
CA THR A 476 9.67 10.77 14.34
C THR A 476 9.75 10.99 15.84
N LEU A 477 10.97 11.20 16.36
CA LEU A 477 11.15 11.55 17.77
C LEU A 477 10.85 13.04 18.06
N LEU A 478 10.39 13.81 17.06
CA LEU A 478 10.21 15.25 17.18
C LEU A 478 8.99 15.66 18.03
N ALA A 479 8.00 14.77 18.19
CA ALA A 479 6.90 14.97 19.13
C ALA A 479 7.30 14.65 20.58
N TYR A 480 8.38 13.88 20.79
CA TYR A 480 8.82 13.44 22.12
C TYR A 480 9.85 14.42 22.72
N VAL A 481 9.36 15.51 23.31
CA VAL A 481 10.19 16.59 23.86
C VAL A 481 9.59 17.13 25.16
N GLU A 482 10.43 17.51 26.13
CA GLU A 482 9.96 18.11 27.39
C GLU A 482 9.31 19.49 27.16
N PRO A 483 8.25 19.87 27.91
CA PRO A 483 7.53 19.09 28.93
C PRO A 483 6.42 18.18 28.36
N PHE A 484 6.34 18.01 27.05
CA PHE A 484 5.20 17.40 26.34
C PHE A 484 5.37 15.89 26.09
N LYS A 485 6.37 15.23 26.67
CA LYS A 485 6.63 13.78 26.46
C LYS A 485 5.45 12.89 26.85
N GLU A 486 4.71 13.29 27.88
CA GLU A 486 3.56 12.55 28.42
C GLU A 486 2.22 13.03 27.81
N GLU A 487 2.25 14.02 26.91
CA GLU A 487 1.07 14.53 26.23
C GLU A 487 0.66 13.65 25.03
N LYS A 488 -0.57 13.83 24.55
CA LYS A 488 -1.17 12.98 23.50
C LYS A 488 -0.75 13.34 22.06
N TYR A 489 0.37 14.02 21.87
CA TYR A 489 0.81 14.44 20.54
C TYR A 489 1.54 13.30 19.83
N HIS A 490 1.05 12.92 18.65
CA HIS A 490 1.64 11.82 17.86
C HIS A 490 2.57 12.30 16.76
N THR A 491 2.45 13.55 16.31
CA THR A 491 3.27 14.11 15.23
C THR A 491 3.87 15.44 15.63
N PHE A 492 4.99 15.81 15.00
CA PHE A 492 5.61 17.12 15.23
C PHE A 492 4.67 18.27 14.87
N PHE A 493 3.90 18.12 13.78
CA PHE A 493 2.88 19.08 13.40
C PHE A 493 1.83 19.29 14.48
N ASP A 494 1.26 18.20 15.01
CA ASP A 494 0.22 18.31 16.05
C ASP A 494 0.76 19.00 17.30
N LEU A 495 2.03 18.74 17.67
CA LEU A 495 2.67 19.39 18.79
C LEU A 495 2.81 20.91 18.57
N ILE A 496 3.44 21.35 17.48
CA ILE A 496 3.78 22.78 17.29
C ILE A 496 2.58 23.66 16.92
N VAL A 497 1.48 23.09 16.44
CA VAL A 497 0.24 23.84 16.15
C VAL A 497 -0.56 24.08 17.43
N ASN A 498 -0.42 23.22 18.45
CA ASN A 498 -1.16 23.32 19.70
C ASN A 498 -0.32 23.91 20.85
N GLU A 499 1.01 23.81 20.81
CA GLU A 499 1.90 24.17 21.91
C GLU A 499 3.05 25.11 21.52
N GLN A 500 3.56 25.87 22.49
CA GLN A 500 4.79 26.65 22.34
C GLN A 500 6.02 25.80 22.68
N VAL A 501 6.68 25.28 21.64
CA VAL A 501 7.83 24.37 21.81
C VAL A 501 9.15 25.12 21.71
N SER A 502 9.98 25.02 22.75
CA SER A 502 11.33 25.61 22.77
C SER A 502 12.33 24.72 22.02
N PHE A 503 13.10 25.31 21.10
CA PHE A 503 14.16 24.59 20.37
C PHE A 503 15.22 24.00 21.33
N ASN A 504 15.47 24.68 22.46
CA ASN A 504 16.49 24.27 23.42
C ASN A 504 16.12 23.00 24.18
N ASN A 505 14.84 22.62 24.20
CA ASN A 505 14.36 21.43 24.90
C ASN A 505 14.68 20.13 24.13
N TYR A 506 15.05 20.24 22.85
CA TYR A 506 15.42 19.09 22.03
C TYR A 506 16.85 18.62 22.31
N GLU A 507 17.01 17.30 22.39
CA GLU A 507 18.28 16.61 22.62
C GLU A 507 19.17 16.61 21.36
N GLU A 508 20.48 16.37 21.55
CA GLU A 508 21.46 16.42 20.46
C GLU A 508 21.12 15.49 19.28
N HIS A 509 20.50 14.35 19.55
CA HIS A 509 20.11 13.39 18.52
C HIS A 509 18.89 13.85 17.69
N GLN A 510 18.04 14.73 18.22
CA GLN A 510 16.85 15.27 17.53
C GLN A 510 17.17 16.53 16.72
N ARG A 511 18.12 17.35 17.20
CA ARG A 511 18.49 18.65 16.61
C ARG A 511 18.85 18.61 15.10
N PRO A 512 19.49 17.57 14.54
CA PRO A 512 19.78 17.51 13.11
C PRO A 512 18.51 17.60 12.24
N GLN A 513 17.43 16.95 12.65
CA GLN A 513 16.15 16.98 11.92
C GLN A 513 15.51 18.38 11.97
N LEU A 514 15.55 19.05 13.12
CA LEU A 514 15.05 20.43 13.25
C LEU A 514 15.88 21.44 12.46
N LYS A 515 17.21 21.30 12.48
CA LYS A 515 18.11 22.14 11.67
C LYS A 515 17.81 21.98 10.18
N TYR A 516 17.56 20.74 9.74
CA TYR A 516 17.15 20.50 8.37
C TYR A 516 15.85 21.24 8.00
N LEU A 517 14.83 21.25 8.88
CA LEU A 517 13.59 22.01 8.63
C LEU A 517 13.79 23.53 8.66
N LEU A 518 14.71 24.05 9.50
CA LEU A 518 15.12 25.45 9.52
C LEU A 518 15.82 25.86 8.21
N ASP A 519 16.77 25.05 7.75
CA ASP A 519 17.52 25.28 6.52
C ASP A 519 16.61 25.27 5.28
N LYS A 520 15.53 24.50 5.33
CA LYS A 520 14.48 24.45 4.29
C LYS A 520 13.39 25.50 4.47
N GLY A 521 13.47 26.32 5.52
CA GLY A 521 12.59 27.46 5.75
C GLY A 521 11.17 27.09 6.17
N PHE A 522 10.89 25.85 6.56
CA PHE A 522 9.55 25.44 7.03
C PHE A 522 9.24 25.95 8.43
N ILE A 523 10.27 26.04 9.26
CA ILE A 523 10.19 26.62 10.61
C ILE A 523 11.24 27.72 10.77
N ASN A 524 11.04 28.55 11.80
CA ASN A 524 12.04 29.45 12.34
C ASN A 524 12.05 29.36 13.87
N VAL A 525 13.03 29.99 14.51
CA VAL A 525 13.08 30.16 15.97
C VAL A 525 12.94 31.64 16.27
N ASP A 526 11.94 31.99 17.09
CA ASP A 526 11.71 33.38 17.47
C ASP A 526 12.73 33.88 18.50
N ASN A 527 12.65 35.17 18.85
CA ASN A 527 13.57 35.81 19.81
C ASN A 527 13.51 35.21 21.22
N ASN A 528 12.43 34.49 21.55
CA ASN A 528 12.26 33.84 22.85
C ASN A 528 12.71 32.38 22.82
N GLY A 529 13.17 31.87 21.67
CA GLY A 529 13.65 30.50 21.51
C GLY A 529 12.58 29.48 21.13
N PHE A 530 11.35 29.92 20.79
CA PHE A 530 10.26 29.03 20.40
C PHE A 530 10.24 28.80 18.89
N ILE A 531 9.88 27.58 18.50
CA ILE A 531 9.73 27.17 17.11
C ILE A 531 8.42 27.75 16.55
N GLN A 532 8.49 28.43 15.40
CA GLN A 532 7.32 28.93 14.68
C GLN A 532 7.28 28.38 13.26
N ILE A 533 6.08 28.21 12.72
CA ILE A 533 5.86 27.82 11.32
C ILE A 533 6.04 29.07 10.44
N THR A 534 6.86 28.97 9.39
CA THR A 534 7.14 30.11 8.50
C THR A 534 6.04 30.32 7.46
N ASN A 535 5.45 29.24 6.94
CA ASN A 535 4.38 29.28 5.93
C ASN A 535 3.29 28.27 6.30
N THR A 536 2.19 28.78 6.83
CA THR A 536 1.09 27.97 7.36
C THR A 536 0.32 27.29 6.24
N GLU A 537 0.00 28.02 5.17
CA GLU A 537 -0.73 27.51 4.00
C GLU A 537 -0.02 26.32 3.38
N ARG A 538 1.29 26.43 3.12
CA ARG A 538 2.12 25.36 2.57
C ARG A 538 2.09 24.11 3.45
N LEU A 539 2.22 24.29 4.76
CA LEU A 539 2.25 23.17 5.70
C LEU A 539 0.89 22.47 5.80
N PHE A 540 -0.22 23.20 5.73
CA PHE A 540 -1.55 22.60 5.68
C PHE A 540 -1.82 21.90 4.35
N VAL A 541 -1.34 22.41 3.21
CA VAL A 541 -1.39 21.67 1.94
C VAL A 541 -0.57 20.39 2.04
N PHE A 542 0.62 20.44 2.64
CA PHE A 542 1.43 19.25 2.88
C PHE A 542 0.69 18.22 3.74
N LYS A 543 0.06 18.66 4.84
CA LYS A 543 -0.75 17.78 5.70
C LYS A 543 -1.87 17.13 4.91
N ASP A 544 -2.59 17.91 4.13
CA ASP A 544 -3.74 17.42 3.37
C ASP A 544 -3.32 16.40 2.30
N LEU A 545 -2.21 16.65 1.60
CA LEU A 545 -1.63 15.71 0.66
C LEU A 545 -1.00 14.48 1.35
N HIS A 546 -0.47 14.61 2.56
CA HIS A 546 0.03 13.47 3.33
C HIS A 546 -1.11 12.55 3.78
N ASP A 547 -2.19 13.14 4.30
CA ASP A 547 -3.30 12.41 4.90
C ASP A 547 -4.24 11.84 3.83
N ASN A 548 -4.39 12.52 2.70
CA ASN A 548 -5.37 12.15 1.66
C ASN A 548 -4.73 11.78 0.32
N GLU A 549 -3.40 11.89 0.20
CA GLU A 549 -2.59 11.61 -1.01
C GLU A 549 -2.89 12.53 -2.22
N PHE A 550 -3.97 13.31 -2.18
CA PHE A 550 -4.32 14.35 -3.15
C PHE A 550 -5.25 15.42 -2.54
N ALA A 551 -5.29 16.59 -3.19
CA ALA A 551 -6.18 17.70 -2.81
C ALA A 551 -6.92 18.27 -4.02
N SER A 552 -8.02 19.00 -3.78
CA SER A 552 -8.84 19.64 -4.82
C SER A 552 -8.54 21.14 -4.87
N PHE A 553 -7.86 21.58 -5.94
CA PHE A 553 -7.33 22.94 -6.07
C PHE A 553 -8.41 24.01 -5.91
N TYR A 554 -9.51 23.90 -6.65
CA TYR A 554 -10.59 24.89 -6.63
C TYR A 554 -11.43 24.88 -5.35
N ARG A 555 -11.23 23.88 -4.48
CA ARG A 555 -11.90 23.80 -3.17
C ARG A 555 -11.08 24.45 -2.07
N TYR A 556 -9.82 24.81 -2.35
CA TYR A 556 -9.03 25.61 -1.43
C TYR A 556 -9.44 27.09 -1.44
N PRO A 557 -9.27 27.80 -0.30
CA PRO A 557 -9.29 29.26 -0.28
C PRO A 557 -8.23 29.88 -1.21
N LEU A 558 -8.43 31.12 -1.64
CA LEU A 558 -7.54 31.78 -2.60
C LEU A 558 -6.08 31.87 -2.15
N GLU A 559 -5.82 32.10 -0.86
CA GLU A 559 -4.44 32.16 -0.33
C GLU A 559 -3.73 30.81 -0.47
N PHE A 560 -4.44 29.71 -0.21
CA PHE A 560 -3.94 28.36 -0.44
C PHE A 560 -3.73 28.08 -1.93
N GLN A 561 -4.64 28.55 -2.80
CA GLN A 561 -4.45 28.40 -4.25
C GLN A 561 -3.18 29.11 -4.75
N LYS A 562 -2.91 30.34 -4.27
CA LYS A 562 -1.68 31.08 -4.60
C LYS A 562 -0.44 30.31 -4.16
N GLU A 563 -0.45 29.78 -2.93
CA GLU A 563 0.65 28.99 -2.39
C GLU A 563 0.86 27.71 -3.22
N VAL A 564 -0.20 26.98 -3.57
CA VAL A 564 -0.09 25.77 -4.41
C VAL A 564 0.53 26.09 -5.78
N LEU A 565 0.17 27.23 -6.40
CA LEU A 565 0.78 27.65 -7.65
C LEU A 565 2.28 27.94 -7.49
N GLN A 566 2.68 28.54 -6.36
CA GLN A 566 4.09 28.72 -6.03
C GLN A 566 4.79 27.36 -5.83
N MET A 567 4.20 26.45 -5.05
CA MET A 567 4.73 25.09 -4.83
C MET A 567 4.89 24.32 -6.16
N ALA A 568 3.99 24.52 -7.12
CA ALA A 568 4.10 23.92 -8.45
C ALA A 568 5.30 24.50 -9.23
N SER A 569 5.54 25.80 -9.15
CA SER A 569 6.73 26.45 -9.74
C SER A 569 8.05 25.97 -9.12
N GLU A 570 8.00 25.57 -7.84
CA GLU A 570 9.11 24.98 -7.10
C GLU A 570 9.24 23.45 -7.32
N ASN A 571 8.43 22.87 -8.20
CA ASN A 571 8.39 21.43 -8.51
C ASN A 571 8.10 20.55 -7.27
N ILE A 572 7.31 21.07 -6.33
CA ILE A 572 6.90 20.37 -5.10
C ILE A 572 5.59 19.61 -5.31
N VAL A 573 4.69 20.16 -6.11
CA VAL A 573 3.39 19.56 -6.42
C VAL A 573 3.15 19.47 -7.93
N LEU A 574 2.30 18.53 -8.33
CA LEU A 574 1.89 18.28 -9.70
C LEU A 574 0.37 18.41 -9.82
N PHE A 575 -0.10 18.83 -11.00
CA PHE A 575 -1.52 18.99 -11.29
C PHE A 575 -2.04 17.95 -12.28
N GLU A 576 -3.30 17.54 -12.10
CA GLU A 576 -4.05 16.76 -13.11
C GLU A 576 -5.47 17.28 -13.28
N SER A 577 -6.09 16.95 -14.42
CA SER A 577 -7.39 17.48 -14.86
C SER A 577 -8.35 16.37 -15.31
N SER A 578 -8.35 15.22 -14.63
CA SER A 578 -9.33 14.14 -14.81
C SER A 578 -10.54 14.34 -13.88
N LEU A 579 -11.68 13.72 -14.20
CA LEU A 579 -12.88 13.76 -13.36
C LEU A 579 -12.60 13.19 -11.95
N PHE A 580 -11.90 12.05 -11.91
CA PHE A 580 -11.49 11.34 -10.71
C PHE A 580 -9.99 11.50 -10.45
N SER A 581 -9.58 11.59 -9.18
CA SER A 581 -8.16 11.53 -8.81
C SER A 581 -7.59 10.12 -9.01
N LYS A 582 -6.26 9.94 -8.96
CA LYS A 582 -5.61 8.63 -9.11
C LYS A 582 -6.15 7.58 -8.14
N ILE A 583 -6.35 7.96 -6.88
CA ILE A 583 -6.85 7.03 -5.85
C ILE A 583 -8.33 6.73 -6.04
N GLU A 584 -9.11 7.73 -6.46
CA GLU A 584 -10.50 7.52 -6.85
C GLU A 584 -10.58 6.56 -8.06
N GLN A 585 -9.73 6.74 -9.08
CA GLN A 585 -9.64 5.83 -10.24
C GLN A 585 -9.31 4.40 -9.79
N SER A 586 -8.32 4.22 -8.92
CA SER A 586 -7.96 2.92 -8.35
C SER A 586 -9.13 2.29 -7.57
N TYR A 587 -9.90 3.08 -6.82
CA TYR A 587 -11.12 2.60 -6.13
C TYR A 587 -12.16 2.06 -7.13
N PHE A 588 -12.47 2.79 -8.20
CA PHE A 588 -13.38 2.29 -9.25
C PHE A 588 -12.82 1.03 -9.92
N ASN A 589 -11.54 1.02 -10.26
CA ASN A 589 -10.89 -0.13 -10.90
C ASN A 589 -10.90 -1.36 -9.99
N TYR A 590 -10.75 -1.21 -8.67
CA TYR A 590 -10.85 -2.32 -7.72
C TYR A 590 -12.21 -3.04 -7.79
N PHE A 591 -13.32 -2.31 -7.91
CA PHE A 591 -14.64 -2.94 -8.06
C PHE A 591 -14.89 -3.47 -9.47
N LEU A 592 -14.53 -2.70 -10.49
CA LEU A 592 -14.97 -2.96 -11.85
C LEU A 592 -14.05 -3.97 -12.57
N ASN A 593 -12.74 -3.96 -12.33
CA ASN A 593 -11.76 -4.61 -13.21
C ASN A 593 -10.69 -5.39 -12.43
N LYS A 594 -10.12 -6.42 -13.06
CA LYS A 594 -8.88 -7.09 -12.61
C LYS A 594 -7.59 -6.62 -13.30
N SER A 595 -7.64 -5.54 -14.07
CA SER A 595 -6.50 -5.05 -14.86
C SER A 595 -5.43 -4.36 -14.00
N GLU A 596 -5.83 -3.58 -13.00
CA GLU A 596 -4.92 -2.84 -12.13
C GLU A 596 -4.61 -3.64 -10.87
N PHE A 597 -5.63 -4.20 -10.21
CA PHE A 597 -5.48 -4.97 -8.96
C PHE A 597 -5.71 -6.47 -9.09
N THR A 598 -4.86 -7.28 -8.46
CA THR A 598 -4.98 -8.75 -8.43
C THR A 598 -6.21 -9.20 -7.66
N ASN A 599 -6.52 -8.54 -6.56
CA ASN A 599 -7.70 -8.75 -5.71
C ASN A 599 -8.94 -7.97 -6.16
N GLY A 600 -8.96 -7.39 -7.38
CA GLY A 600 -10.14 -6.68 -7.90
C GLY A 600 -11.36 -7.61 -8.07
N LEU A 601 -12.57 -7.08 -7.91
CA LEU A 601 -13.81 -7.88 -7.94
C LEU A 601 -14.29 -8.23 -9.36
N ASP A 602 -13.78 -7.54 -10.38
CA ASP A 602 -14.07 -7.81 -11.79
C ASP A 602 -15.57 -7.76 -12.14
N LEU A 603 -16.33 -6.86 -11.51
CA LEU A 603 -17.77 -6.74 -11.73
C LEU A 603 -18.12 -6.40 -13.18
N ARG A 604 -17.26 -5.68 -13.90
CA ARG A 604 -17.44 -5.35 -15.31
C ARG A 604 -17.44 -6.63 -16.16
N ASN A 605 -16.38 -7.43 -16.07
CA ASN A 605 -16.30 -8.70 -16.82
C ASN A 605 -17.37 -9.70 -16.38
N SER A 606 -17.71 -9.71 -15.09
CA SER A 606 -18.74 -10.56 -14.54
C SER A 606 -20.09 -10.29 -15.21
N TYR A 607 -20.54 -9.04 -15.31
CA TYR A 607 -21.91 -8.74 -15.76
C TYR A 607 -22.03 -8.26 -17.22
N LEU A 608 -20.94 -7.82 -17.85
CA LEU A 608 -20.91 -7.44 -19.27
C LEU A 608 -20.39 -8.56 -20.19
N HIS A 609 -19.57 -9.48 -19.68
CA HIS A 609 -18.84 -10.45 -20.50
C HIS A 609 -19.13 -11.92 -20.17
N GLY A 610 -20.19 -12.22 -19.41
CA GLY A 610 -20.73 -13.58 -19.30
C GLY A 610 -20.06 -14.48 -18.25
N THR A 611 -19.21 -13.93 -17.38
CA THR A 611 -18.47 -14.69 -16.35
C THR A 611 -19.14 -14.65 -14.97
N GLN A 612 -20.38 -14.15 -14.90
CA GLN A 612 -21.15 -14.01 -13.67
C GLN A 612 -21.39 -15.34 -12.92
N ALA A 613 -21.67 -15.18 -11.63
CA ALA A 613 -22.29 -16.19 -10.79
C ALA A 613 -23.61 -16.73 -11.37
N ASN A 614 -24.01 -17.93 -10.92
CA ASN A 614 -25.33 -18.48 -11.28
C ASN A 614 -26.43 -17.52 -10.77
N PRO A 615 -27.46 -17.18 -11.59
CA PRO A 615 -28.60 -16.36 -11.17
C PRO A 615 -29.20 -16.66 -9.79
N ASP A 616 -29.14 -17.91 -9.33
CA ASP A 616 -29.64 -18.33 -8.01
C ASP A 616 -28.77 -17.86 -6.83
N GLU A 617 -27.57 -17.34 -7.08
CA GLU A 617 -26.68 -16.77 -6.05
C GLU A 617 -27.12 -15.35 -5.65
N LEU A 618 -28.35 -15.24 -5.14
CA LEU A 618 -29.06 -13.98 -4.89
C LEU A 618 -28.24 -12.94 -4.09
N GLN A 619 -27.48 -13.39 -3.08
CA GLN A 619 -26.65 -12.50 -2.26
C GLN A 619 -25.54 -11.82 -3.07
N LYS A 620 -24.91 -12.54 -4.02
CA LYS A 620 -23.86 -11.96 -4.88
C LYS A 620 -24.44 -10.90 -5.82
N HIS A 621 -25.61 -11.16 -6.38
CA HIS A 621 -26.28 -10.21 -7.27
C HIS A 621 -26.79 -8.98 -6.51
N GLN A 622 -27.31 -9.16 -5.31
CA GLN A 622 -27.71 -8.06 -4.44
C GLN A 622 -26.50 -7.17 -4.08
N TYR A 623 -25.38 -7.77 -3.66
CA TYR A 623 -24.15 -7.03 -3.36
C TYR A 623 -23.64 -6.26 -4.59
N ALA A 624 -23.62 -6.91 -5.75
CA ALA A 624 -23.19 -6.26 -7.00
C ALA A 624 -24.12 -5.09 -7.39
N TYR A 625 -25.43 -5.24 -7.21
CA TYR A 625 -26.42 -4.19 -7.48
C TYR A 625 -26.17 -2.93 -6.64
N PHE A 626 -26.07 -3.09 -5.32
CA PHE A 626 -25.80 -1.95 -4.44
C PHE A 626 -24.41 -1.37 -4.64
N THR A 627 -23.44 -2.19 -5.06
CA THR A 627 -22.12 -1.71 -5.49
C THR A 627 -22.24 -0.83 -6.73
N TYR A 628 -22.98 -1.23 -7.77
CA TYR A 628 -23.17 -0.39 -8.96
C TYR A 628 -23.91 0.91 -8.64
N LEU A 629 -24.94 0.87 -7.78
CA LEU A 629 -25.58 2.09 -7.31
C LEU A 629 -24.59 3.02 -6.60
N LYS A 630 -23.73 2.48 -5.72
CA LYS A 630 -22.67 3.25 -5.06
C LYS A 630 -21.75 3.93 -6.08
N LEU A 631 -21.25 3.18 -7.06
CA LEU A 631 -20.36 3.72 -8.09
C LEU A 631 -21.03 4.80 -8.96
N LEU A 632 -22.32 4.63 -9.27
CA LEU A 632 -23.12 5.65 -9.97
C LEU A 632 -23.31 6.91 -9.13
N ILE A 633 -23.68 6.76 -7.85
CA ILE A 633 -23.82 7.87 -6.89
C ILE A 633 -22.51 8.66 -6.83
N LEU A 634 -21.38 7.98 -6.61
CA LEU A 634 -20.06 8.63 -6.55
C LEU A 634 -19.73 9.34 -7.86
N THR A 635 -19.98 8.70 -9.01
CA THR A 635 -19.74 9.30 -10.33
C THR A 635 -20.56 10.57 -10.52
N MET A 636 -21.86 10.52 -10.21
CA MET A 636 -22.73 11.69 -10.33
C MET A 636 -22.36 12.79 -9.33
N LEU A 637 -21.93 12.46 -8.11
CA LEU A 637 -21.41 13.45 -7.17
C LEU A 637 -20.12 14.12 -7.67
N LYS A 638 -19.24 13.38 -8.34
CA LYS A 638 -18.03 13.95 -8.95
C LYS A 638 -18.35 14.82 -10.16
N ILE A 639 -19.37 14.47 -10.96
CA ILE A 639 -19.88 15.31 -12.05
C ILE A 639 -20.52 16.59 -11.50
N ASP A 640 -21.35 16.49 -10.46
CA ASP A 640 -21.97 17.63 -9.75
C ASP A 640 -20.89 18.61 -9.25
N ASP A 641 -19.85 18.12 -8.58
CA ASP A 641 -18.69 18.92 -8.15
C ASP A 641 -17.97 19.61 -9.31
N ASP A 642 -17.74 18.88 -10.40
CA ASP A 642 -17.00 19.38 -11.55
C ASP A 642 -17.77 20.48 -12.29
N LEU A 643 -19.08 20.30 -12.46
CA LEU A 643 -19.99 21.30 -13.03
C LEU A 643 -20.09 22.55 -12.14
N GLN A 644 -20.23 22.37 -10.82
CA GLN A 644 -20.24 23.48 -9.85
C GLN A 644 -18.97 24.34 -9.95
N ILE A 645 -17.79 23.71 -9.97
CA ILE A 645 -16.52 24.43 -10.10
C ILE A 645 -16.48 25.20 -11.42
N SER A 646 -16.84 24.55 -12.53
CA SER A 646 -16.80 25.17 -13.86
C SER A 646 -17.65 26.45 -13.93
N ILE A 647 -18.84 26.42 -13.32
CA ILE A 647 -19.73 27.58 -13.27
C ILE A 647 -19.23 28.65 -12.33
N ALA A 648 -18.73 28.26 -11.15
CA ALA A 648 -18.19 29.22 -10.20
C ALA A 648 -17.04 30.03 -10.82
N ILE A 649 -16.16 29.35 -11.59
CA ILE A 649 -15.09 30.00 -12.35
C ILE A 649 -15.66 30.92 -13.43
N LYS A 650 -16.63 30.46 -14.23
CA LYS A 650 -17.26 31.27 -15.31
C LYS A 650 -17.95 32.52 -14.76
N ASN A 651 -18.58 32.43 -13.60
CA ASN A 651 -19.30 33.53 -12.96
C ASN A 651 -18.38 34.47 -12.16
N GLY A 652 -17.07 34.19 -12.08
CA GLY A 652 -16.13 34.97 -11.27
C GLY A 652 -16.41 34.89 -9.76
N THR A 653 -17.17 33.89 -9.30
CA THR A 653 -17.45 33.68 -7.89
C THR A 653 -16.26 32.97 -7.22
N GLU A 654 -15.71 33.60 -6.18
CA GLU A 654 -14.45 33.23 -5.52
C GLU A 654 -14.48 31.87 -4.78
N ARG A 655 -15.64 31.20 -4.71
CA ARG A 655 -15.79 29.85 -4.13
C ARG A 655 -16.78 29.02 -4.93
N ALA A 656 -16.37 27.80 -5.29
CA ALA A 656 -17.29 26.77 -5.76
C ALA A 656 -18.04 26.08 -4.62
N ASN A 657 -17.97 26.58 -3.38
CA ASN A 657 -18.59 25.93 -2.22
C ASN A 657 -20.10 26.13 -2.29
N GLY A 658 -20.80 25.10 -2.76
CA GLY A 658 -22.25 24.94 -2.62
C GLY A 658 -22.68 24.69 -1.19
#